data_AF-A0ABD1M1J5-F1
#
_entry.id   AF-A0ABD1M1J5-F1
#
_cell.length_a   1.000
_cell.length_b   1.000
_cell.length_c   1.000
_cell.angle_alpha   90.00
_cell.angle_beta   90.00
_cell.angle_gamma   90.00
#
_symmetry.space_group_name_H-M   'P 1'
#
loop_
_entity.id
_entity.type
_entity.pdbx_description
1 polymer ?
#
loop_
_entity_poly.entity_id
_entity_poly.type
_entity_poly.pdbx_seq_one_letter_code
_entity_poly.pdbx_strand_id
1 'polypeptide(L)'
;MADSVVSFLLENLLQLLNDEIKLLSGVEEKVNSLCNELKFIDIFLKSSEGKRSDEVVKEVVSQIRDVAYKAEDVVDTYVANIAKHKRRNMLSKLFHFKERFTILHEVNAEIDKIKSEIDDIYRNRERYGIGRGEFQSQEADAIAKSLREKRRRDEEEQDIVGLVHDSNKIIQQLKESDLRLKVVSIIGMGGLGKTTLARKIYNNNEMKKLFPCCAWGYLSNDYRPKEFFLSLLKCLRSSTSDCENLSEVDLKKKVAEKLTEKKYLIVLDDIWKPQVWDDIKEVFPDDKIGSRILITSRINEMAHYTGTTSPYYLPILNKDESWELFCKKVFHGEQCPFDLEPLGRSIAETCKGLPLAIVVLAGVVAKKEKSQREWKRIKDASWDLTEVMDILRLSYDNLPTRLKPCFLYFGIYPEDYEISVKEVIQLWIAEGFIKRENQKATEELEDIGDRYLDDMVDRNLVQVVKRRSDGGVKTCRIHDLLRDLCVSECIFDKFMEVCKESNINTIGGINPRRLSFHHQLPYEMKYVKPCTRSVFFFLETDIGYDVKSFELARVLHSATLGFSSQPNNLKRMIHLRYLNILYCRYLPASISCLWNLQTLCVWCTGEISSEIWKLKRLRHLHLKMCKLPKATGERVIMENLQTLSLWHEDERVILKLQNVMFPRLRKLTLFRDEYLNEFSYPLEELSSLPSLTNLQSLNITSKIAQLTNPKVFPSNLTKIILKIQSPLEGRIFMKTLGALPNLQILKLIIDFVPAVAESMCEIYIDTGNFLQLQVFHIRGMIIKWGELGEGAMPKLRHLIIERYGASEFPKQLLSLSSLRVVHLVHFPYKQVQRVQESGLNKDCKLIIDSQGLQDVQWIQQLP
;
A
#
# COMPACT_ATOMS: atom_id res chain seq x y z
N MET A 1 23.28 -1.28 2.98
CA MET A 1 22.50 -0.03 2.97
C MET A 1 23.38 1.22 2.84
N ALA A 2 24.65 1.22 3.27
CA ALA A 2 25.56 2.37 3.05
C ALA A 2 25.65 2.79 1.58
N ASP A 3 25.66 1.80 0.68
CA ASP A 3 25.62 1.95 -0.77
C ASP A 3 24.43 2.82 -1.22
N SER A 4 23.21 2.49 -0.76
CA SER A 4 22.00 3.24 -1.08
C SER A 4 22.06 4.68 -0.55
N VAL A 5 22.66 4.90 0.63
CA VAL A 5 22.81 6.23 1.26
C VAL A 5 23.79 7.08 0.46
N VAL A 6 24.97 6.54 0.14
CA VAL A 6 26.01 7.24 -0.62
C VAL A 6 25.54 7.55 -2.04
N SER A 7 24.97 6.57 -2.74
CA SER A 7 24.39 6.76 -4.07
C SER A 7 23.31 7.86 -4.07
N PHE A 8 22.41 7.86 -3.09
CA PHE A 8 21.36 8.87 -2.97
C PHE A 8 21.92 10.27 -2.65
N LEU A 9 22.87 10.37 -1.72
CA LEU A 9 23.53 11.63 -1.40
C LEU A 9 24.25 12.20 -2.63
N LEU A 10 25.05 11.37 -3.30
CA LEU A 10 25.79 11.75 -4.51
C LEU A 10 24.86 12.31 -5.59
N GLU A 11 23.75 11.62 -5.87
CA GLU A 11 22.78 12.10 -6.86
C GLU A 11 22.14 13.42 -6.47
N ASN A 12 21.73 13.60 -5.21
CA ASN A 12 21.16 14.86 -4.75
C ASN A 12 22.16 16.01 -4.85
N LEU A 13 23.43 15.79 -4.46
CA LEU A 13 24.47 16.81 -4.55
C LEU A 13 24.76 17.19 -6.01
N LEU A 14 24.84 16.20 -6.90
CA LEU A 14 24.98 16.45 -8.34
C LEU A 14 23.78 17.21 -8.90
N GLN A 15 22.57 16.88 -8.46
CA GLN A 15 21.38 17.62 -8.85
C GLN A 15 21.40 19.07 -8.35
N LEU A 16 21.79 19.29 -7.09
CA LEU A 16 21.93 20.64 -6.53
C LEU A 16 22.98 21.47 -7.28
N LEU A 17 24.11 20.85 -7.68
CA LEU A 17 25.15 21.51 -8.48
C LEU A 17 24.67 21.89 -9.88
N ASN A 18 23.85 21.05 -10.52
CA ASN A 18 23.38 21.28 -11.90
C ASN A 18 22.18 22.22 -11.97
N ASP A 19 21.14 21.96 -11.16
CA ASP A 19 19.83 22.59 -11.30
C ASP A 19 19.67 23.79 -10.35
N GLU A 20 20.36 23.78 -9.21
CA GLU A 20 20.11 24.68 -8.09
C GLU A 20 21.38 25.32 -7.53
N ILE A 21 22.40 25.53 -8.36
CA ILE A 21 23.73 26.02 -7.94
C ILE A 21 23.67 27.31 -7.09
N LYS A 22 22.66 28.15 -7.32
CA LYS A 22 22.41 29.37 -6.53
C LYS A 22 22.14 29.08 -5.04
N LEU A 23 21.73 27.87 -4.66
CA LEU A 23 21.55 27.44 -3.27
C LEU A 23 22.88 27.06 -2.60
N LEU A 24 23.92 26.78 -3.39
CA LEU A 24 25.26 26.42 -2.95
C LEU A 24 26.25 27.59 -2.95
N SER A 25 25.73 28.84 -3.02
CA SER A 25 26.53 30.05 -3.20
C SER A 25 27.62 30.27 -2.13
N GLY A 26 28.88 30.03 -2.52
CA GLY A 26 30.08 30.16 -1.69
C GLY A 26 30.59 28.85 -1.08
N VAL A 27 30.00 27.70 -1.43
CA VAL A 27 30.45 26.35 -1.04
C VAL A 27 30.51 25.38 -2.22
N GLU A 28 30.31 25.85 -3.46
CA GLU A 28 30.19 25.02 -4.67
C GLU A 28 31.39 24.11 -4.89
N GLU A 29 32.61 24.66 -4.79
CA GLU A 29 33.86 23.92 -5.00
C GLU A 29 34.04 22.81 -3.95
N LYS A 30 33.68 23.09 -2.69
CA LYS A 30 33.75 22.12 -1.59
C LYS A 30 32.75 20.99 -1.78
N VAL A 31 31.50 21.32 -2.16
CA VAL A 31 30.47 20.31 -2.45
C VAL A 31 30.85 19.47 -3.65
N ASN A 32 31.40 20.07 -4.71
CA ASN A 32 31.91 19.32 -5.87
C ASN A 32 33.07 18.39 -5.50
N SER A 33 33.97 18.85 -4.64
CA SER A 33 35.06 18.02 -4.12
C SER A 33 34.54 16.84 -3.29
N LEU A 34 33.54 17.06 -2.43
CA LEU A 34 32.85 16.00 -1.70
C LEU A 34 32.18 14.99 -2.65
N CYS A 35 31.56 15.44 -3.74
CA CYS A 35 30.98 14.54 -4.76
C CYS A 35 32.04 13.60 -5.37
N ASN A 36 33.27 14.07 -5.55
CA ASN A 36 34.34 13.22 -6.08
C ASN A 36 34.73 12.12 -5.08
N GLU A 37 34.82 12.43 -3.79
CA GLU A 37 35.05 11.41 -2.75
C GLU A 37 33.93 10.37 -2.71
N LEU A 38 32.67 10.82 -2.75
CA LEU A 38 31.50 9.94 -2.72
C LEU A 38 31.45 8.99 -3.91
N LYS A 39 31.95 9.38 -5.10
CA LYS A 39 32.07 8.48 -6.26
C LYS A 39 33.01 7.31 -5.99
N PHE A 40 34.16 7.56 -5.37
CA PHE A 40 35.10 6.49 -5.03
C PHE A 40 34.53 5.57 -3.95
N ILE A 41 33.86 6.16 -2.95
CA ILE A 41 33.15 5.39 -1.92
C ILE A 41 32.05 4.52 -2.54
N ASP A 42 31.26 5.03 -3.47
CA ASP A 42 30.20 4.27 -4.16
C ASP A 42 30.77 3.05 -4.90
N ILE A 43 31.89 3.22 -5.61
CA ILE A 43 32.62 2.14 -6.28
C ILE A 43 33.11 1.11 -5.25
N PHE A 44 33.70 1.56 -4.14
CA PHE A 44 34.16 0.68 -3.08
C PHE A 44 33.02 -0.14 -2.49
N LEU A 45 31.89 0.49 -2.15
CA LEU A 45 30.74 -0.19 -1.55
C LEU A 45 30.17 -1.26 -2.48
N LYS A 46 30.06 -0.97 -3.78
CA LYS A 46 29.66 -1.95 -4.80
C LYS A 46 30.64 -3.13 -4.86
N SER A 47 31.95 -2.86 -4.76
CA SER A 47 32.98 -3.91 -4.77
C SER A 47 33.04 -4.76 -3.48
N SER A 48 32.40 -4.31 -2.40
CA SER A 48 32.34 -4.98 -1.10
C SER A 48 31.08 -5.84 -0.90
N GLU A 49 30.17 -5.84 -1.89
CA GLU A 49 28.91 -6.57 -1.82
C GLU A 49 29.16 -8.09 -1.69
N GLY A 50 28.43 -8.75 -0.77
CA GLY A 50 28.59 -10.18 -0.47
C GLY A 50 29.58 -10.52 0.65
N LYS A 51 30.35 -9.56 1.18
CA LYS A 51 31.32 -9.79 2.28
C LYS A 51 30.77 -9.45 3.67
N ARG A 52 29.47 -9.67 3.91
CA ARG A 52 28.82 -9.33 5.19
C ARG A 52 29.35 -10.12 6.39
N SER A 53 30.03 -11.24 6.21
CA SER A 53 30.62 -11.99 7.32
C SER A 53 31.91 -11.36 7.87
N ASP A 54 32.56 -10.48 7.11
CA ASP A 54 33.82 -9.83 7.51
C ASP A 54 33.56 -8.65 8.45
N GLU A 55 34.03 -8.76 9.69
CA GLU A 55 33.82 -7.76 10.75
C GLU A 55 34.51 -6.42 10.44
N VAL A 56 35.66 -6.45 9.79
CA VAL A 56 36.41 -5.22 9.43
C VAL A 56 35.69 -4.50 8.29
N VAL A 57 35.22 -5.24 7.28
CA VAL A 57 34.40 -4.66 6.20
C VAL A 57 33.11 -4.06 6.76
N LYS A 58 32.43 -4.76 7.67
CA LYS A 58 31.22 -4.26 8.36
C LYS A 58 31.46 -2.92 9.05
N GLU A 59 32.57 -2.81 9.79
CA GLU A 59 32.90 -1.60 10.52
C GLU A 59 33.21 -0.43 9.56
N VAL A 60 33.98 -0.66 8.50
CA VAL A 60 34.27 0.36 7.47
C VAL A 60 32.98 0.83 6.78
N VAL A 61 32.10 -0.09 6.39
CA VAL A 61 30.81 0.22 5.76
C VAL A 61 29.91 1.03 6.72
N SER A 62 29.94 0.71 8.02
CA SER A 62 29.22 1.44 9.06
C SER A 62 29.71 2.89 9.20
N GLN A 63 31.04 3.10 9.26
CA GLN A 63 31.64 4.44 9.35
C GLN A 63 31.34 5.28 8.11
N ILE A 64 31.45 4.70 6.92
CA ILE A 64 31.11 5.37 5.65
C ILE A 64 29.66 5.85 5.65
N ARG A 65 28.72 5.02 6.11
CA ARG A 65 27.30 5.39 6.23
C ARG A 65 27.14 6.59 7.16
N ASP A 66 27.76 6.56 8.33
CA ASP A 66 27.64 7.62 9.33
C ASP A 66 28.20 8.95 8.82
N VAL A 67 29.32 8.92 8.10
CA VAL A 67 29.91 10.10 7.44
C VAL A 67 29.03 10.63 6.30
N ALA A 68 28.48 9.75 5.46
CA ALA A 68 27.56 10.17 4.40
C ALA A 68 26.32 10.86 4.97
N TYR A 69 25.77 10.30 6.05
CA TYR A 69 24.68 10.91 6.81
C TYR A 69 25.04 12.29 7.37
N LYS A 70 26.22 12.45 7.98
CA LYS A 70 26.68 13.75 8.47
C LYS A 70 26.83 14.76 7.34
N ALA A 71 27.38 14.35 6.20
CA ALA A 71 27.53 15.19 5.01
C ALA A 71 26.17 15.66 4.46
N GLU A 72 25.19 14.76 4.41
CA GLU A 72 23.82 15.08 4.02
C GLU A 72 23.19 16.13 4.94
N ASP A 73 23.38 16.02 6.25
CA ASP A 73 22.85 17.00 7.23
C ASP A 73 23.48 18.37 7.09
N VAL A 74 24.81 18.43 6.93
CA VAL A 74 25.55 19.68 6.77
C VAL A 74 25.07 20.42 5.52
N VAL A 75 24.99 19.73 4.38
CA VAL A 75 24.55 20.35 3.12
C VAL A 75 23.08 20.75 3.17
N ASP A 76 22.18 19.88 3.63
CA ASP A 76 20.75 20.19 3.65
C ASP A 76 20.42 21.31 4.65
N THR A 77 21.14 21.38 5.78
CA THR A 77 21.01 22.49 6.74
C THR A 77 21.48 23.80 6.13
N TYR A 78 22.60 23.79 5.40
CA TYR A 78 23.07 24.95 4.66
C TYR A 78 22.04 25.43 3.64
N VAL A 79 21.48 24.52 2.85
CA VAL A 79 20.45 24.82 1.84
C VAL A 79 19.20 25.43 2.50
N ALA A 80 18.75 24.88 3.64
CA ALA A 80 17.64 25.43 4.41
C ALA A 80 17.91 26.86 4.89
N ASN A 81 19.12 27.11 5.41
CA ASN A 81 19.54 28.43 5.85
C ASN A 81 19.61 29.43 4.69
N ILE A 82 20.20 29.06 3.54
CA ILE A 82 20.26 29.93 2.36
C ILE A 82 18.86 30.26 1.84
N ALA A 83 17.96 29.27 1.76
CA ALA A 83 16.57 29.49 1.37
C ALA A 83 15.86 30.47 2.32
N LYS A 84 16.06 30.31 3.63
CA LYS A 84 15.53 31.23 4.66
C LYS A 84 16.08 32.65 4.49
N HIS A 85 17.38 32.81 4.25
CA HIS A 85 18.00 34.11 3.99
C HIS A 85 17.46 34.78 2.72
N LYS A 86 17.25 34.03 1.62
CA LYS A 86 16.72 34.57 0.37
C LYS A 86 15.33 35.18 0.53
N ARG A 87 14.51 34.63 1.42
CA ARG A 87 13.14 35.11 1.72
C ARG A 87 13.08 36.35 2.62
N ARG A 88 14.18 36.74 3.29
CA ARG A 88 14.22 37.94 4.13
C ARG A 88 14.12 39.21 3.26
N ASN A 89 13.46 40.24 3.79
CA ASN A 89 13.40 41.57 3.16
C ASN A 89 14.80 42.22 3.12
N MET A 90 15.02 43.20 2.23
CA MET A 90 16.35 43.82 1.98
C MET A 90 17.03 44.34 3.27
N LEU A 91 16.29 45.04 4.14
CA LEU A 91 16.81 45.53 5.42
C LEU A 91 17.23 44.37 6.33
N SER A 92 16.40 43.33 6.45
CA SER A 92 16.71 42.13 7.23
C SER A 92 17.93 41.37 6.68
N LYS A 93 18.12 41.34 5.35
CA LYS A 93 19.33 40.74 4.74
C LYS A 93 20.61 41.46 5.15
N LEU A 94 20.59 42.79 5.29
CA LEU A 94 21.73 43.58 5.74
C LEU A 94 22.10 43.29 7.20
N PHE A 95 21.10 43.26 8.10
CA PHE A 95 21.34 42.97 9.53
C PHE A 95 21.82 41.53 9.79
N HIS A 96 21.47 40.59 8.91
CA HIS A 96 21.86 39.18 9.02
C HIS A 96 23.05 38.80 8.12
N PHE A 97 23.81 39.77 7.59
CA PHE A 97 24.97 39.49 6.73
C PHE A 97 26.09 38.74 7.48
N LYS A 98 26.37 39.13 8.74
CA LYS A 98 27.32 38.44 9.60
C LYS A 98 26.92 36.98 9.86
N GLU A 99 25.62 36.73 10.16
CA GLU A 99 25.07 35.39 10.36
C GLU A 99 25.30 34.49 9.14
N ARG A 100 25.12 35.02 7.91
CA ARG A 100 25.38 34.28 6.67
C ARG A 100 26.86 33.90 6.51
N PHE A 101 27.78 34.81 6.85
CA PHE A 101 29.22 34.54 6.76
C PHE A 101 29.65 33.49 7.78
N THR A 102 29.11 33.54 9.00
CA THR A 102 29.33 32.52 10.04
C THR A 102 28.87 31.13 9.57
N ILE A 103 27.64 31.02 9.03
CA ILE A 103 27.09 29.75 8.51
C ILE A 103 27.97 29.20 7.38
N LEU A 104 28.46 30.06 6.49
CA LEU A 104 29.31 29.65 5.37
C LEU A 104 30.66 29.10 5.87
N HIS A 105 31.29 29.77 6.84
CA HIS A 105 32.53 29.29 7.43
C HIS A 105 32.35 27.97 8.19
N GLU A 106 31.26 27.84 8.95
CA GLU A 106 30.92 26.63 9.71
C GLU A 106 30.72 25.43 8.79
N VAL A 107 29.95 25.58 7.72
CA VAL A 107 29.71 24.51 6.73
C VAL A 107 30.99 24.14 5.99
N ASN A 108 31.82 25.14 5.64
CA ASN A 108 33.11 24.88 5.03
C ASN A 108 34.05 24.08 5.95
N ALA A 109 34.08 24.38 7.25
CA ALA A 109 34.87 23.65 8.23
C ALA A 109 34.33 22.23 8.45
N GLU A 110 33.02 22.05 8.51
CA GLU A 110 32.40 20.73 8.66
C GLU A 110 32.63 19.83 7.42
N ILE A 111 32.60 20.39 6.20
CA ILE A 111 32.95 19.62 4.99
C ILE A 111 34.43 19.18 5.04
N ASP A 112 35.36 20.05 5.45
CA ASP A 112 36.77 19.67 5.57
C ASP A 112 36.97 18.57 6.62
N LYS A 113 36.25 18.66 7.74
CA LYS A 113 36.24 17.63 8.79
C LYS A 113 35.71 16.29 8.28
N ILE A 114 34.62 16.30 7.51
CA ILE A 114 34.07 15.10 6.86
C ILE A 114 35.12 14.45 5.95
N LYS A 115 35.87 15.23 5.17
CA LYS A 115 36.92 14.69 4.29
C LYS A 115 38.07 14.08 5.09
N SER A 116 38.49 14.73 6.18
CA SER A 116 39.48 14.15 7.10
C SER A 116 39.00 12.83 7.71
N GLU A 117 37.72 12.73 8.10
CA GLU A 117 37.11 11.49 8.59
C GLU A 117 37.12 10.40 7.50
N ILE A 118 36.85 10.72 6.23
CA ILE A 118 36.98 9.80 5.10
C ILE A 118 38.42 9.30 4.94
N ASP A 119 39.41 10.20 5.00
CA ASP A 119 40.82 9.84 4.91
C ASP A 119 41.27 8.91 6.04
N ASP A 120 40.79 9.15 7.27
CA ASP A 120 41.03 8.28 8.42
C ASP A 120 40.45 6.88 8.23
N ILE A 121 39.23 6.78 7.67
CA ILE A 121 38.61 5.49 7.34
C ILE A 121 39.49 4.70 6.37
N TYR A 122 39.98 5.33 5.29
CA TYR A 122 40.87 4.67 4.33
C TYR A 122 42.21 4.26 4.95
N ARG A 123 42.83 5.13 5.75
CA ARG A 123 44.07 4.79 6.49
C ARG A 123 43.88 3.60 7.43
N ASN A 124 42.78 3.57 8.18
CA ASN A 124 42.46 2.46 9.08
C ASN A 124 42.21 1.17 8.31
N ARG A 125 41.48 1.25 7.19
CA ARG A 125 41.26 0.10 6.32
C ARG A 125 42.56 -0.54 5.82
N GLU A 126 43.52 0.27 5.40
CA GLU A 126 44.85 -0.21 4.98
C GLU A 126 45.61 -0.81 6.14
N ARG A 127 45.61 -0.13 7.30
CA ARG A 127 46.29 -0.56 8.53
C ARG A 127 45.81 -1.92 9.06
N TYR A 128 44.51 -2.19 8.97
CA TYR A 128 43.89 -3.43 9.47
C TYR A 128 43.71 -4.49 8.37
N GLY A 129 44.27 -4.28 7.18
CA GLY A 129 44.54 -5.37 6.23
C GLY A 129 43.35 -5.89 5.43
N ILE A 130 42.52 -5.02 4.84
CA ILE A 130 41.59 -5.47 3.77
C ILE A 130 42.37 -5.64 2.46
N GLY A 131 43.10 -6.76 2.34
CA GLY A 131 43.87 -7.12 1.14
C GLY A 131 43.00 -7.32 -0.10
N ARG A 132 43.52 -6.89 -1.26
CA ARG A 132 42.97 -7.17 -2.59
C ARG A 132 42.87 -8.69 -2.81
N GLY A 133 41.68 -9.25 -2.62
CA GLY A 133 41.31 -10.57 -3.15
C GLY A 133 40.58 -10.39 -4.48
N GLU A 134 41.03 -11.13 -5.49
CA GLU A 134 40.58 -11.09 -6.88
C GLU A 134 39.06 -11.04 -7.05
N PHE A 135 38.62 -10.08 -7.88
CA PHE A 135 37.23 -9.80 -8.16
C PHE A 135 36.74 -10.69 -9.31
N GLN A 136 35.73 -11.53 -9.05
CA GLN A 136 34.75 -11.83 -10.09
C GLN A 136 33.54 -10.93 -9.86
N SER A 137 33.52 -9.80 -10.57
CA SER A 137 32.31 -9.02 -10.75
C SER A 137 31.28 -9.90 -11.46
N GLN A 138 30.29 -10.40 -10.75
CA GLN A 138 29.04 -10.78 -11.39
C GLN A 138 28.24 -9.49 -11.60
N GLU A 139 28.53 -8.79 -12.70
CA GLU A 139 27.52 -7.94 -13.31
C GLU A 139 26.37 -8.87 -13.74
N ALA A 140 25.34 -8.91 -12.91
CA ALA A 140 24.01 -9.32 -13.33
C ALA A 140 23.08 -8.09 -13.36
N ASP A 141 23.59 -6.97 -13.89
CA ASP A 141 22.77 -5.82 -14.27
C ASP A 141 22.69 -5.76 -15.81
N ALA A 142 22.25 -6.87 -16.40
CA ALA A 142 21.94 -6.95 -17.82
C ALA A 142 20.95 -8.08 -18.19
N ILE A 143 19.98 -8.43 -17.33
CA ILE A 143 18.80 -9.20 -17.80
C ILE A 143 17.55 -8.69 -17.09
N ALA A 144 17.05 -7.53 -17.52
CA ALA A 144 15.68 -7.11 -17.24
C ALA A 144 15.04 -6.40 -18.45
N LYS A 145 15.39 -6.82 -19.67
CA LYS A 145 14.78 -6.26 -20.89
C LYS A 145 14.11 -7.27 -21.84
N SER A 146 13.93 -8.52 -21.43
CA SER A 146 13.06 -9.42 -22.18
C SER A 146 12.37 -10.40 -21.24
N LEU A 147 11.12 -10.10 -20.93
CA LEU A 147 10.00 -11.04 -20.71
C LEU A 147 8.75 -10.18 -20.41
N ARG A 148 8.39 -9.30 -21.35
CA ARG A 148 7.03 -8.76 -21.40
C ARG A 148 6.16 -9.82 -22.07
N GLU A 149 5.72 -10.78 -21.27
CA GLU A 149 4.48 -11.56 -21.41
C GLU A 149 4.53 -12.71 -20.39
N LYS A 150 4.33 -12.38 -19.11
CA LYS A 150 3.80 -13.35 -18.16
C LYS A 150 2.39 -12.89 -17.79
N ARG A 151 1.43 -13.78 -18.03
CA ARG A 151 0.04 -13.65 -17.62
C ARG A 151 0.03 -13.11 -16.18
N ARG A 152 -0.58 -11.94 -15.96
CA ARG A 152 -1.00 -11.52 -14.60
C ARG A 152 -1.99 -12.59 -14.14
N ARG A 153 -1.59 -13.41 -13.16
CA ARG A 153 -2.33 -14.61 -12.74
C ARG A 153 -3.18 -14.31 -11.51
N ASP A 154 -4.42 -14.78 -11.55
CA ASP A 154 -5.45 -14.67 -10.52
C ASP A 154 -5.44 -15.85 -9.53
N GLU A 155 -4.28 -16.46 -9.26
CA GLU A 155 -4.20 -17.77 -8.60
C GLU A 155 -3.28 -17.79 -7.37
N GLU A 156 -3.35 -16.78 -6.50
CA GLU A 156 -2.69 -16.85 -5.19
C GLU A 156 -3.49 -17.65 -4.15
N GLU A 157 -4.79 -17.92 -4.38
CA GLU A 157 -5.65 -18.62 -3.41
C GLU A 157 -5.68 -20.16 -3.56
N GLN A 158 -4.98 -20.77 -4.55
CA GLN A 158 -5.07 -22.21 -4.81
C GLN A 158 -3.81 -23.05 -4.49
N ASP A 159 -2.70 -22.42 -4.07
CA ASP A 159 -1.47 -23.13 -3.69
C ASP A 159 -1.49 -23.64 -2.23
N ILE A 160 -2.58 -24.29 -1.82
CA ILE A 160 -2.70 -24.86 -0.46
C ILE A 160 -2.35 -26.34 -0.51
N VAL A 161 -1.10 -26.67 -0.13
CA VAL A 161 -0.60 -28.05 0.01
C VAL A 161 -0.74 -28.51 1.47
N GLY A 162 -1.02 -29.79 1.70
CA GLY A 162 -1.09 -30.43 3.03
C GLY A 162 -2.36 -30.12 3.84
N LEU A 163 -2.95 -28.93 3.73
CA LEU A 163 -4.02 -28.49 4.65
C LEU A 163 -5.44 -29.03 4.36
N VAL A 164 -5.63 -30.03 3.48
CA VAL A 164 -6.98 -30.57 3.19
C VAL A 164 -7.48 -31.37 4.38
N HIS A 165 -6.67 -32.31 4.86
CA HIS A 165 -7.02 -33.15 5.99
C HIS A 165 -7.24 -32.33 7.27
N ASP A 166 -6.33 -31.39 7.57
CA ASP A 166 -6.44 -30.50 8.74
C ASP A 166 -7.73 -29.68 8.72
N SER A 167 -8.07 -29.10 7.55
CA SER A 167 -9.28 -28.29 7.42
C SER A 167 -10.55 -29.10 7.68
N ASN A 168 -10.61 -30.33 7.18
CA ASN A 168 -11.77 -31.20 7.38
C ASN A 168 -11.94 -31.59 8.84
N LYS A 169 -10.85 -31.88 9.55
CA LYS A 169 -10.88 -32.24 10.98
C LYS A 169 -11.40 -31.09 11.85
N ILE A 170 -10.95 -29.86 11.60
CA ILE A 170 -11.44 -28.68 12.35
C ILE A 170 -12.89 -28.35 11.96
N ILE A 171 -13.26 -28.48 10.68
CA ILE A 171 -14.66 -28.30 10.24
C ILE A 171 -15.58 -29.28 10.97
N GLN A 172 -15.16 -30.54 11.16
CA GLN A 172 -15.94 -31.51 11.93
C GLN A 172 -16.12 -31.08 13.39
N GLN A 173 -15.07 -30.59 14.05
CA GLN A 173 -15.15 -30.04 15.41
C GLN A 173 -16.13 -28.86 15.49
N LEU A 174 -16.09 -27.95 14.51
CA LEU A 174 -16.98 -26.79 14.47
C LEU A 174 -18.45 -27.19 14.23
N LYS A 175 -18.70 -28.32 13.56
CA LYS A 175 -20.05 -28.86 13.24
C LYS A 175 -20.70 -29.66 14.37
N GLU A 176 -19.97 -29.99 15.44
CA GLU A 176 -20.53 -30.74 16.57
C GLU A 176 -21.84 -30.12 17.08
N SER A 177 -22.84 -30.98 17.36
CA SER A 177 -24.18 -30.57 17.80
C SER A 177 -24.24 -30.15 19.28
N ASP A 178 -23.41 -29.19 19.66
CA ASP A 178 -23.50 -28.49 20.95
C ASP A 178 -24.09 -27.10 20.74
N LEU A 179 -25.13 -26.78 21.52
CA LEU A 179 -25.83 -25.52 21.48
C LEU A 179 -25.04 -24.39 22.17
N ARG A 180 -24.15 -24.69 23.11
CA ARG A 180 -23.32 -23.67 23.77
C ARG A 180 -22.29 -23.08 22.82
N LEU A 181 -21.84 -21.87 23.15
CA LEU A 181 -20.68 -21.25 22.54
C LEU A 181 -19.46 -22.15 22.75
N LYS A 182 -18.79 -22.52 21.65
CA LYS A 182 -17.53 -23.27 21.68
C LYS A 182 -16.40 -22.47 21.06
N VAL A 183 -15.26 -22.52 21.71
CA VAL A 183 -13.97 -21.99 21.27
C VAL A 183 -13.09 -23.15 20.82
N VAL A 184 -12.70 -23.13 19.55
CA VAL A 184 -11.76 -24.07 18.91
C VAL A 184 -10.46 -23.34 18.63
N SER A 185 -9.32 -23.94 18.99
CA SER A 185 -8.02 -23.28 18.92
C SER A 185 -7.06 -24.04 18.00
N ILE A 186 -6.41 -23.33 17.07
CA ILE A 186 -5.34 -23.82 16.20
C ILE A 186 -4.01 -23.31 16.74
N ILE A 187 -3.12 -24.22 17.10
CA ILE A 187 -1.84 -23.90 17.76
C ILE A 187 -0.66 -24.34 16.91
N GLY A 188 0.39 -23.53 16.88
CA GLY A 188 1.64 -23.86 16.18
C GLY A 188 2.57 -22.66 16.01
N MET A 189 3.83 -22.92 15.67
CA MET A 189 4.86 -21.88 15.50
C MET A 189 4.54 -20.86 14.40
N GLY A 190 5.28 -19.75 14.38
CA GLY A 190 5.18 -18.73 13.33
C GLY A 190 5.52 -19.31 11.95
N GLY A 191 4.82 -18.86 10.90
CA GLY A 191 5.06 -19.31 9.52
C GLY A 191 4.49 -20.71 9.16
N LEU A 192 3.80 -21.38 10.09
CA LEU A 192 3.28 -22.75 9.89
C LEU A 192 1.99 -22.81 9.04
N GLY A 193 1.39 -21.66 8.74
CA GLY A 193 0.15 -21.60 7.94
C GLY A 193 -1.15 -21.66 8.74
N LYS A 194 -1.13 -21.33 10.05
CA LYS A 194 -2.34 -21.28 10.90
C LYS A 194 -3.42 -20.36 10.33
N THR A 195 -3.07 -19.11 10.02
CA THR A 195 -3.95 -18.13 9.38
C THR A 195 -4.47 -18.65 8.03
N THR A 196 -3.63 -19.33 7.24
CA THR A 196 -4.02 -19.94 5.97
C THR A 196 -5.06 -21.04 6.16
N LEU A 197 -4.88 -21.90 7.16
CA LEU A 197 -5.82 -22.96 7.53
C LEU A 197 -7.15 -22.37 8.02
N ALA A 198 -7.10 -21.40 8.93
CA ALA A 198 -8.29 -20.70 9.42
C ALA A 198 -9.04 -20.00 8.26
N ARG A 199 -8.32 -19.40 7.31
CA ARG A 199 -8.92 -18.73 6.14
C ARG A 199 -9.60 -19.73 5.22
N LYS A 200 -9.00 -20.89 4.99
CA LYS A 200 -9.61 -22.00 4.24
C LYS A 200 -10.91 -22.48 4.89
N ILE A 201 -10.95 -22.58 6.21
CA ILE A 201 -12.15 -22.96 6.98
C ILE A 201 -13.22 -21.86 6.90
N TYR A 202 -12.84 -20.61 7.16
CA TYR A 202 -13.74 -19.45 7.12
C TYR A 202 -14.38 -19.25 5.73
N ASN A 203 -13.61 -19.49 4.66
CA ASN A 203 -14.07 -19.37 3.29
C ASN A 203 -14.87 -20.59 2.79
N ASN A 204 -14.94 -21.68 3.56
CA ASN A 204 -15.67 -22.87 3.18
C ASN A 204 -17.19 -22.60 3.07
N ASN A 205 -17.79 -23.00 1.95
CA ASN A 205 -19.20 -22.75 1.66
C ASN A 205 -20.16 -23.43 2.66
N GLU A 206 -19.80 -24.59 3.18
CA GLU A 206 -20.60 -25.26 4.22
C GLU A 206 -20.58 -24.43 5.50
N MET A 207 -19.41 -23.93 5.91
CA MET A 207 -19.29 -23.07 7.09
C MET A 207 -20.11 -21.79 6.94
N LYS A 208 -20.05 -21.13 5.78
CA LYS A 208 -20.87 -19.95 5.49
C LYS A 208 -22.38 -20.22 5.52
N LYS A 209 -22.82 -21.45 5.20
CA LYS A 209 -24.23 -21.86 5.32
C LYS A 209 -24.62 -22.13 6.78
N LEU A 210 -23.73 -22.74 7.56
CA LEU A 210 -23.98 -23.07 8.97
C LEU A 210 -23.99 -21.84 9.87
N PHE A 211 -23.21 -20.81 9.53
CA PHE A 211 -23.02 -19.60 10.33
C PHE A 211 -23.37 -18.37 9.49
N PRO A 212 -24.62 -17.88 9.58
CA PRO A 212 -25.06 -16.69 8.83
C PRO A 212 -24.27 -15.42 9.19
N CYS A 213 -23.77 -15.34 10.42
CA CYS A 213 -22.96 -14.23 10.90
C CYS A 213 -21.49 -14.66 11.01
N CYS A 214 -20.63 -14.09 10.18
CA CYS A 214 -19.20 -14.40 10.17
C CYS A 214 -18.38 -13.12 10.22
N ALA A 215 -17.36 -13.10 11.09
CA ALA A 215 -16.40 -12.01 11.13
C ALA A 215 -15.00 -12.53 11.43
N TRP A 216 -13.99 -11.74 11.02
CA TRP A 216 -12.58 -12.04 11.24
C TRP A 216 -11.93 -10.85 11.93
N GLY A 217 -11.34 -11.09 13.10
CA GLY A 217 -10.55 -10.13 13.85
C GLY A 217 -9.08 -10.53 13.85
N TYR A 218 -8.19 -9.58 13.60
CA TYR A 218 -6.75 -9.75 13.74
C TYR A 218 -6.33 -9.21 15.11
N LEU A 219 -5.57 -10.00 15.86
CA LEU A 219 -5.02 -9.63 17.15
C LEU A 219 -3.49 -9.67 17.05
N SER A 220 -2.85 -8.53 17.23
CA SER A 220 -1.39 -8.43 17.26
C SER A 220 -0.85 -8.56 18.69
N ASN A 221 0.46 -8.75 18.84
CA ASN A 221 1.11 -8.68 20.15
C ASN A 221 0.98 -7.26 20.77
N ASP A 222 0.91 -6.24 19.91
CA ASP A 222 0.53 -4.86 20.23
C ASP A 222 -1.00 -4.69 20.14
N TYR A 223 -1.75 -5.33 21.05
CA TYR A 223 -3.22 -5.33 21.04
C TYR A 223 -3.81 -3.93 21.27
N ARG A 224 -4.73 -3.51 20.38
CA ARG A 224 -5.43 -2.22 20.43
C ARG A 224 -6.94 -2.42 20.49
N PRO A 225 -7.57 -2.35 21.67
CA PRO A 225 -8.97 -2.71 21.84
C PRO A 225 -9.91 -1.91 20.94
N LYS A 226 -9.79 -0.57 20.96
CA LYS A 226 -10.65 0.31 20.14
C LYS A 226 -10.60 -0.02 18.64
N GLU A 227 -9.40 -0.13 18.07
CA GLU A 227 -9.21 -0.47 16.65
C GLU A 227 -9.75 -1.86 16.33
N PHE A 228 -9.49 -2.84 17.21
CA PHE A 228 -9.97 -4.20 17.06
C PHE A 228 -11.51 -4.26 17.00
N PHE A 229 -12.21 -3.66 17.97
CA PHE A 229 -13.68 -3.67 17.97
C PHE A 229 -14.29 -2.90 16.80
N LEU A 230 -13.70 -1.78 16.39
CA LEU A 230 -14.11 -1.06 15.18
C LEU A 230 -13.93 -1.94 13.93
N SER A 231 -12.82 -2.67 13.82
CA SER A 231 -12.56 -3.60 12.72
C SER A 231 -13.59 -4.74 12.68
N LEU A 232 -13.97 -5.25 13.85
CA LEU A 232 -14.94 -6.33 13.99
C LEU A 232 -16.36 -5.84 13.64
N LEU A 233 -16.76 -4.66 14.14
CA LEU A 233 -18.03 -4.01 13.77
C LEU A 233 -18.13 -3.75 12.27
N LYS A 234 -17.03 -3.36 11.63
CA LYS A 234 -16.96 -3.19 10.18
C LYS A 234 -17.17 -4.51 9.44
N CYS A 235 -16.58 -5.61 9.93
CA CYS A 235 -16.83 -6.96 9.40
C CYS A 235 -18.30 -7.39 9.60
N LEU A 236 -18.89 -7.00 10.73
CA LEU A 236 -20.29 -7.24 11.07
C LEU A 236 -21.27 -6.24 10.39
N ARG A 237 -20.77 -5.36 9.51
CA ARG A 237 -21.54 -4.37 8.73
C ARG A 237 -22.35 -3.37 9.56
N SER A 238 -21.82 -2.95 10.69
CA SER A 238 -22.32 -1.77 11.41
C SER A 238 -21.86 -0.47 10.73
N SER A 239 -22.65 0.60 10.75
CA SER A 239 -22.16 1.92 10.36
C SER A 239 -21.07 2.33 11.35
N THR A 240 -19.83 2.48 10.86
CA THR A 240 -18.70 2.88 11.71
C THR A 240 -18.52 4.38 11.79
N SER A 241 -19.25 5.16 10.96
CA SER A 241 -19.15 6.63 10.90
C SER A 241 -19.40 7.32 12.24
N ASP A 242 -20.29 6.75 13.06
CA ASP A 242 -20.61 7.27 14.40
C ASP A 242 -19.89 6.51 15.52
N CYS A 243 -19.05 5.52 15.17
CA CYS A 243 -18.39 4.65 16.14
C CYS A 243 -16.97 5.11 16.50
N GLU A 244 -16.34 5.95 15.68
CA GLU A 244 -14.95 6.40 15.89
C GLU A 244 -14.78 7.20 17.19
N ASN A 245 -15.84 7.89 17.65
CA ASN A 245 -15.84 8.68 18.88
C ASN A 245 -16.33 7.90 20.11
N LEU A 246 -16.72 6.64 19.96
CA LEU A 246 -17.24 5.84 21.07
C LEU A 246 -16.12 5.38 22.02
N SER A 247 -16.48 5.23 23.28
CA SER A 247 -15.62 4.57 24.26
C SER A 247 -15.46 3.09 23.92
N GLU A 248 -14.40 2.46 24.42
CA GLU A 248 -14.18 1.02 24.24
C GLU A 248 -15.35 0.19 24.79
N VAL A 249 -15.93 0.62 25.92
CA VAL A 249 -17.10 -0.02 26.54
C VAL A 249 -18.32 0.01 25.60
N ASP A 250 -18.58 1.16 24.98
CA ASP A 250 -19.69 1.29 24.03
C ASP A 250 -19.46 0.46 22.76
N LEU A 251 -18.21 0.36 22.30
CA LEU A 251 -17.85 -0.49 21.16
C LEU A 251 -18.08 -1.96 21.45
N LYS A 252 -17.67 -2.44 22.63
CA LYS A 252 -17.93 -3.80 23.10
C LYS A 252 -19.43 -4.10 23.11
N LYS A 253 -20.22 -3.19 23.68
CA LYS A 253 -21.69 -3.32 23.72
C LYS A 253 -22.29 -3.43 22.32
N LYS A 254 -21.88 -2.56 21.39
CA LYS A 254 -22.34 -2.62 19.99
C LYS A 254 -21.99 -3.92 19.28
N VAL A 255 -20.81 -4.49 19.54
CA VAL A 255 -20.44 -5.79 18.96
C VAL A 255 -21.35 -6.87 19.52
N ALA A 256 -21.56 -6.91 20.84
CA ALA A 256 -22.44 -7.87 21.49
C ALA A 256 -23.87 -7.79 20.92
N GLU A 257 -24.45 -6.59 20.85
CA GLU A 257 -25.78 -6.34 20.25
C GLU A 257 -25.91 -6.85 18.81
N LYS A 258 -24.82 -6.82 18.03
CA LYS A 258 -24.83 -7.33 16.65
C LYS A 258 -24.80 -8.85 16.57
N LEU A 259 -24.26 -9.51 17.57
CA LEU A 259 -24.12 -10.95 17.66
C LEU A 259 -25.28 -11.63 18.41
N THR A 260 -25.96 -10.90 19.31
CA THR A 260 -27.12 -11.39 20.05
C THR A 260 -28.19 -11.98 19.13
N GLU A 261 -28.73 -13.12 19.54
CA GLU A 261 -29.75 -13.92 18.85
C GLU A 261 -29.34 -14.41 17.45
N LYS A 262 -28.03 -14.41 17.14
CA LYS A 262 -27.52 -14.89 15.85
C LYS A 262 -26.50 -15.99 16.02
N LYS A 263 -26.62 -17.03 15.20
CA LYS A 263 -25.61 -18.07 15.11
C LYS A 263 -24.39 -17.53 14.35
N TYR A 264 -23.23 -17.46 15.02
CA TYR A 264 -22.04 -16.83 14.47
C TYR A 264 -20.79 -17.73 14.46
N LEU A 265 -19.87 -17.43 13.53
CA LEU A 265 -18.49 -17.88 13.53
C LEU A 265 -17.56 -16.66 13.54
N ILE A 266 -16.85 -16.46 14.65
CA ILE A 266 -15.83 -15.41 14.76
C ILE A 266 -14.45 -16.05 14.69
N VAL A 267 -13.61 -15.58 13.77
CA VAL A 267 -12.19 -15.96 13.74
C VAL A 267 -11.39 -14.89 14.44
N LEU A 268 -10.57 -15.28 15.42
CA LEU A 268 -9.65 -14.42 16.17
C LEU A 268 -8.22 -14.90 15.89
N ASP A 269 -7.53 -14.17 15.03
CA ASP A 269 -6.23 -14.56 14.51
C ASP A 269 -5.08 -14.01 15.36
N ASP A 270 -4.11 -14.87 15.69
CA ASP A 270 -2.84 -14.64 16.38
C ASP A 270 -2.94 -14.10 17.82
N ILE A 271 -3.70 -14.76 18.70
CA ILE A 271 -3.79 -14.34 20.12
C ILE A 271 -2.49 -14.65 20.88
N TRP A 272 -1.88 -13.62 21.48
CA TRP A 272 -0.60 -13.71 22.19
C TRP A 272 -0.68 -13.85 23.71
N LYS A 273 -1.71 -13.27 24.35
CA LYS A 273 -1.75 -13.10 25.82
C LYS A 273 -3.12 -13.42 26.41
N PRO A 274 -3.21 -14.07 27.59
CA PRO A 274 -4.47 -14.35 28.27
C PRO A 274 -5.31 -13.10 28.54
N GLN A 275 -4.67 -11.98 28.87
CA GLN A 275 -5.34 -10.71 29.18
C GLN A 275 -6.12 -10.16 27.97
N VAL A 276 -5.65 -10.42 26.75
CA VAL A 276 -6.36 -10.02 25.52
C VAL A 276 -7.65 -10.83 25.39
N TRP A 277 -7.61 -12.13 25.70
CA TRP A 277 -8.81 -12.96 25.72
C TRP A 277 -9.80 -12.51 26.79
N ASP A 278 -9.33 -12.20 28.01
CA ASP A 278 -10.17 -11.69 29.09
C ASP A 278 -10.90 -10.40 28.69
N ASP A 279 -10.22 -9.52 27.96
CA ASP A 279 -10.79 -8.26 27.50
C ASP A 279 -11.92 -8.44 26.46
N ILE A 280 -11.82 -9.46 25.60
CA ILE A 280 -12.74 -9.64 24.46
C ILE A 280 -13.81 -10.72 24.69
N LYS A 281 -13.60 -11.70 25.59
CA LYS A 281 -14.49 -12.87 25.72
C LYS A 281 -15.93 -12.49 26.07
N GLU A 282 -16.12 -11.43 26.87
CA GLU A 282 -17.44 -10.97 27.33
C GLU A 282 -18.30 -10.37 26.21
N VAL A 283 -17.67 -10.05 25.07
CA VAL A 283 -18.33 -9.44 23.92
C VAL A 283 -19.12 -10.48 23.09
N PHE A 284 -18.87 -11.77 23.30
CA PHE A 284 -19.47 -12.85 22.53
C PHE A 284 -20.60 -13.52 23.31
N PRO A 285 -21.89 -13.25 22.99
CA PRO A 285 -23.02 -13.80 23.73
C PRO A 285 -23.16 -15.31 23.49
N ASP A 286 -23.41 -16.08 24.55
CA ASP A 286 -23.79 -17.50 24.47
C ASP A 286 -25.31 -17.65 24.59
N ASP A 287 -26.01 -17.36 23.49
CA ASP A 287 -27.47 -17.51 23.40
C ASP A 287 -27.90 -18.98 23.24
N LYS A 288 -26.97 -19.94 23.38
CA LYS A 288 -27.21 -21.38 23.25
C LYS A 288 -27.80 -21.78 21.88
N ILE A 289 -27.32 -21.13 20.81
CA ILE A 289 -27.74 -21.38 19.41
C ILE A 289 -26.63 -22.00 18.54
N GLY A 290 -25.55 -22.47 19.18
CA GLY A 290 -24.46 -23.20 18.55
C GLY A 290 -23.40 -22.31 17.88
N SER A 291 -23.16 -21.12 18.43
CA SER A 291 -22.11 -20.21 17.95
C SER A 291 -20.69 -20.74 18.20
N ARG A 292 -19.73 -20.32 17.37
CA ARG A 292 -18.34 -20.78 17.41
C ARG A 292 -17.36 -19.61 17.36
N ILE A 293 -16.24 -19.77 18.07
CA ILE A 293 -15.06 -18.92 17.95
C ILE A 293 -13.90 -19.81 17.51
N LEU A 294 -13.20 -19.43 16.44
CA LEU A 294 -11.99 -20.08 15.97
C LEU A 294 -10.79 -19.19 16.30
N ILE A 295 -9.89 -19.67 17.14
CA ILE A 295 -8.69 -18.94 17.55
C ILE A 295 -7.46 -19.52 16.86
N THR A 296 -6.53 -18.67 16.45
CA THR A 296 -5.16 -19.11 16.16
C THR A 296 -4.18 -18.52 17.18
N SER A 297 -3.17 -19.29 17.59
CA SER A 297 -2.14 -18.81 18.52
C SER A 297 -0.81 -19.54 18.33
N ARG A 298 0.28 -18.89 18.73
CA ARG A 298 1.63 -19.47 18.82
C ARG A 298 1.90 -20.07 20.20
N ILE A 299 1.10 -19.72 21.20
CA ILE A 299 1.34 -20.02 22.60
C ILE A 299 0.48 -21.21 23.01
N ASN A 300 1.11 -22.31 23.39
CA ASN A 300 0.40 -23.53 23.80
C ASN A 300 -0.54 -23.30 24.98
N GLU A 301 -0.14 -22.46 25.94
CA GLU A 301 -0.96 -22.14 27.12
C GLU A 301 -2.29 -21.47 26.75
N MET A 302 -2.33 -20.70 25.65
CA MET A 302 -3.56 -20.04 25.20
C MET A 302 -4.65 -21.04 24.82
N ALA A 303 -4.27 -22.21 24.30
CA ALA A 303 -5.22 -23.24 23.92
C ALA A 303 -6.00 -23.80 25.12
N HIS A 304 -5.32 -23.99 26.26
CA HIS A 304 -5.96 -24.43 27.49
C HIS A 304 -6.74 -23.31 28.18
N TYR A 305 -6.26 -22.08 28.07
CA TYR A 305 -6.90 -20.91 28.67
C TYR A 305 -8.22 -20.52 27.99
N THR A 306 -8.26 -20.61 26.66
CA THR A 306 -9.40 -20.17 25.83
C THR A 306 -10.33 -21.31 25.45
N GLY A 307 -9.80 -22.53 25.39
CA GLY A 307 -10.46 -23.66 24.74
C GLY A 307 -11.58 -24.26 25.56
N THR A 308 -12.75 -24.38 24.94
CA THR A 308 -13.83 -25.27 25.39
C THR A 308 -13.72 -26.67 24.74
N THR A 309 -12.78 -26.82 23.81
CA THR A 309 -12.52 -28.06 23.04
C THR A 309 -11.03 -28.36 23.02
N SER A 310 -10.67 -29.61 22.72
CA SER A 310 -9.26 -30.00 22.54
C SER A 310 -8.60 -29.17 21.44
N PRO A 311 -7.41 -28.59 21.69
CA PRO A 311 -6.73 -27.74 20.72
C PRO A 311 -6.18 -28.56 19.55
N TYR A 312 -6.19 -27.95 18.36
CA TYR A 312 -5.59 -28.51 17.16
C TYR A 312 -4.15 -28.04 17.00
N TYR A 313 -3.19 -28.92 17.26
CA TYR A 313 -1.78 -28.65 16.96
C TYR A 313 -1.53 -28.91 15.48
N LEU A 314 -1.25 -27.84 14.73
CA LEU A 314 -0.98 -27.91 13.31
C LEU A 314 0.39 -28.58 13.09
N PRO A 315 0.49 -29.70 12.34
CA PRO A 315 1.79 -30.31 12.03
C PRO A 315 2.60 -29.49 11.02
N ILE A 316 3.92 -29.73 11.00
CA ILE A 316 4.79 -29.31 9.89
C ILE A 316 4.51 -30.15 8.64
N LEU A 317 4.85 -29.61 7.47
CA LEU A 317 4.75 -30.35 6.21
C LEU A 317 5.76 -31.50 6.20
N ASN A 318 5.34 -32.64 5.67
CA ASN A 318 6.26 -33.74 5.41
C ASN A 318 7.17 -33.41 4.18
N LYS A 319 8.13 -34.30 3.89
CA LYS A 319 9.11 -34.06 2.81
C LYS A 319 8.46 -33.91 1.44
N ASP A 320 7.44 -34.72 1.14
CA ASP A 320 6.76 -34.68 -0.16
C ASP A 320 5.84 -33.48 -0.29
N GLU A 321 5.11 -33.12 0.76
CA GLU A 321 4.32 -31.88 0.81
C GLU A 321 5.20 -30.63 0.68
N SER A 322 6.37 -30.66 1.32
CA SER A 322 7.35 -29.57 1.24
C SER A 322 7.88 -29.41 -0.18
N TRP A 323 8.21 -30.52 -0.83
CA TRP A 323 8.63 -30.54 -2.22
C TRP A 323 7.53 -30.10 -3.17
N GLU A 324 6.29 -30.54 -2.96
CA GLU A 324 5.14 -30.14 -3.77
C GLU A 324 4.92 -28.63 -3.67
N LEU A 325 4.92 -28.07 -2.46
CA LEU A 325 4.79 -26.63 -2.24
C LEU A 325 5.95 -25.85 -2.89
N PHE A 326 7.18 -26.32 -2.71
CA PHE A 326 8.36 -25.72 -3.33
C PHE A 326 8.24 -25.72 -4.86
N CYS A 327 7.90 -26.86 -5.47
CA CYS A 327 7.72 -26.98 -6.91
C CYS A 327 6.63 -26.06 -7.44
N LYS A 328 5.48 -26.00 -6.78
CA LYS A 328 4.38 -25.10 -7.15
C LYS A 328 4.85 -23.65 -7.17
N LYS A 329 5.67 -23.22 -6.21
CA LYS A 329 6.20 -21.85 -6.17
C LYS A 329 7.32 -21.59 -7.19
N VAL A 330 8.21 -22.56 -7.43
CA VAL A 330 9.36 -22.41 -8.33
C VAL A 330 8.98 -22.50 -9.81
N PHE A 331 8.06 -23.40 -10.15
CA PHE A 331 7.67 -23.75 -11.52
C PHE A 331 6.24 -23.36 -11.88
N HIS A 332 5.45 -22.86 -10.92
CA HIS A 332 4.07 -22.41 -11.14
C HIS A 332 3.16 -23.45 -11.80
N GLY A 333 3.29 -24.71 -11.36
CA GLY A 333 2.52 -25.84 -11.88
C GLY A 333 3.15 -26.55 -13.08
N GLU A 334 4.23 -26.02 -13.65
CA GLU A 334 5.05 -26.74 -14.63
C GLU A 334 5.88 -27.85 -13.94
N GLN A 335 6.29 -28.87 -14.71
CA GLN A 335 7.10 -29.95 -14.18
C GLN A 335 8.55 -29.51 -13.95
N CYS A 336 9.13 -29.95 -12.83
CA CYS A 336 10.55 -29.77 -12.56
C CYS A 336 11.39 -30.65 -13.52
N PRO A 337 12.46 -30.11 -14.13
CA PRO A 337 13.43 -30.93 -14.85
C PRO A 337 14.02 -32.03 -13.97
N PHE A 338 14.10 -33.26 -14.50
CA PHE A 338 14.53 -34.45 -13.76
C PHE A 338 15.92 -34.33 -13.14
N ASP A 339 16.83 -33.61 -13.79
CA ASP A 339 18.18 -33.36 -13.29
C ASP A 339 18.18 -32.45 -12.06
N LEU A 340 17.28 -31.46 -12.00
CA LEU A 340 17.19 -30.49 -10.90
C LEU A 340 16.40 -30.99 -9.70
N GLU A 341 15.54 -32.00 -9.87
CA GLU A 341 14.68 -32.51 -8.79
C GLU A 341 15.45 -32.93 -7.53
N PRO A 342 16.53 -33.75 -7.59
CA PRO A 342 17.27 -34.16 -6.39
C PRO A 342 17.81 -32.96 -5.60
N LEU A 343 18.30 -31.95 -6.32
CA LEU A 343 18.86 -30.74 -5.74
C LEU A 343 17.75 -29.85 -5.16
N GLY A 344 16.63 -29.72 -5.87
CA GLY A 344 15.45 -28.99 -5.40
C GLY A 344 14.85 -29.59 -4.14
N ARG A 345 14.70 -30.92 -4.07
CA ARG A 345 14.25 -31.61 -2.86
C ARG A 345 15.19 -31.33 -1.69
N SER A 346 16.50 -31.41 -1.94
CA SER A 346 17.49 -31.11 -0.91
C SER A 346 17.43 -29.66 -0.42
N ILE A 347 17.11 -28.69 -1.29
CA ILE A 347 16.88 -27.29 -0.89
C ILE A 347 15.59 -27.17 -0.07
N ALA A 348 14.49 -27.81 -0.48
CA ALA A 348 13.23 -27.78 0.28
C ALA A 348 13.39 -28.41 1.67
N GLU A 349 14.23 -29.44 1.80
CA GLU A 349 14.54 -30.09 3.07
C GLU A 349 15.25 -29.16 4.08
N THR A 350 16.01 -28.15 3.63
CA THR A 350 16.64 -27.18 4.57
C THR A 350 15.60 -26.37 5.33
N CYS A 351 14.38 -26.24 4.81
CA CYS A 351 13.28 -25.53 5.45
C CYS A 351 12.56 -26.35 6.54
N LYS A 352 12.94 -27.62 6.75
CA LYS A 352 12.41 -28.52 7.80
C LYS A 352 10.87 -28.56 7.87
N GLY A 353 10.20 -28.49 6.72
CA GLY A 353 8.75 -28.58 6.63
C GLY A 353 7.98 -27.31 6.98
N LEU A 354 8.64 -26.16 7.21
CA LEU A 354 7.96 -24.89 7.51
C LEU A 354 7.50 -24.19 6.21
N PRO A 355 6.18 -23.99 5.98
CA PRO A 355 5.66 -23.39 4.76
C PRO A 355 6.25 -22.03 4.41
N LEU A 356 6.37 -21.11 5.37
CA LEU A 356 6.94 -19.77 5.11
C LEU A 356 8.37 -19.84 4.58
N ALA A 357 9.23 -20.65 5.22
CA ALA A 357 10.61 -20.81 4.79
C ALA A 357 10.69 -21.42 3.38
N ILE A 358 9.83 -22.40 3.09
CA ILE A 358 9.75 -23.05 1.77
C ILE A 358 9.37 -22.03 0.69
N VAL A 359 8.30 -21.24 0.89
CA VAL A 359 7.85 -20.30 -0.16
C VAL A 359 8.82 -19.15 -0.38
N VAL A 360 9.50 -18.68 0.67
CA VAL A 360 10.52 -17.63 0.56
C VAL A 360 11.75 -18.14 -0.18
N LEU A 361 12.27 -19.31 0.19
CA LEU A 361 13.42 -19.92 -0.49
C LEU A 361 13.10 -20.29 -1.94
N ALA A 362 11.89 -20.80 -2.19
CA ALA A 362 11.37 -21.02 -3.54
C ALA A 362 11.32 -19.72 -4.35
N GLY A 363 10.97 -18.59 -3.73
CA GLY A 363 10.98 -17.27 -4.36
C GLY A 363 12.38 -16.83 -4.83
N VAL A 364 13.42 -17.14 -4.06
CA VAL A 364 14.82 -16.93 -4.46
C VAL A 364 15.15 -17.80 -5.67
N VAL A 365 14.88 -19.11 -5.58
CA VAL A 365 15.16 -20.10 -6.63
C VAL A 365 14.36 -19.82 -7.91
N ALA A 366 13.16 -19.25 -7.79
CA ALA A 366 12.32 -18.85 -8.92
C ALA A 366 12.96 -17.77 -9.80
N LYS A 367 13.77 -16.88 -9.19
CA LYS A 367 14.42 -15.74 -9.86
C LYS A 367 15.82 -16.06 -10.39
N LYS A 368 16.31 -17.26 -10.15
CA LYS A 368 17.62 -17.74 -10.60
C LYS A 368 17.51 -18.62 -11.83
N GLU A 369 18.61 -18.71 -12.56
CA GLU A 369 18.73 -19.65 -13.67
C GLU A 369 18.43 -21.07 -13.18
N LYS A 370 17.66 -21.83 -13.95
CA LYS A 370 17.32 -23.22 -13.66
C LYS A 370 18.49 -24.13 -14.05
N SER A 371 19.60 -24.01 -13.32
CA SER A 371 20.83 -24.76 -13.57
C SER A 371 21.38 -25.37 -12.29
N GLN A 372 22.05 -26.53 -12.43
CA GLN A 372 22.73 -27.23 -11.32
C GLN A 372 23.67 -26.31 -10.56
N ARG A 373 24.44 -25.48 -11.28
CA ARG A 373 25.44 -24.59 -10.69
C ARG A 373 24.80 -23.59 -9.74
N GLU A 374 23.73 -22.92 -10.17
CA GLU A 374 23.12 -21.86 -9.37
C GLU A 374 22.31 -22.43 -8.20
N TRP A 375 21.61 -23.55 -8.41
CA TRP A 375 20.89 -24.23 -7.33
C TRP A 375 21.84 -24.80 -6.28
N LYS A 376 23.01 -25.30 -6.70
CA LYS A 376 24.03 -25.81 -5.78
C LYS A 376 24.58 -24.67 -4.91
N ARG A 377 24.82 -23.49 -5.49
CA ARG A 377 25.23 -22.29 -4.72
C ARG A 377 24.20 -21.90 -3.67
N ILE A 378 22.91 -21.96 -3.99
CA ILE A 378 21.84 -21.66 -3.02
C ILE A 378 21.85 -22.70 -1.89
N LYS A 379 21.96 -23.99 -2.25
CA LYS A 379 22.06 -25.08 -1.26
C LYS A 379 23.28 -24.89 -0.35
N ASP A 380 24.44 -24.60 -0.93
CA ASP A 380 25.69 -24.38 -0.19
C ASP A 380 25.65 -23.08 0.65
N ALA A 381 24.72 -22.17 0.39
CA ALA A 381 24.45 -21.01 1.25
C ALA A 381 23.38 -21.28 2.31
N SER A 382 22.53 -22.31 2.13
CA SER A 382 21.43 -22.64 3.04
C SER A 382 21.67 -23.86 3.94
N TRP A 383 22.74 -24.63 3.71
CA TRP A 383 22.96 -25.94 4.35
C TRP A 383 23.10 -25.90 5.88
N ASP A 384 23.63 -24.81 6.44
CA ASP A 384 23.87 -24.67 7.88
C ASP A 384 22.82 -23.78 8.57
N LEU A 385 21.77 -23.39 7.85
CA LEU A 385 20.73 -22.54 8.42
C LEU A 385 19.82 -23.37 9.32
N THR A 386 19.93 -23.16 10.63
CA THR A 386 19.12 -23.86 11.61
C THR A 386 17.83 -23.13 11.95
N GLU A 387 17.83 -21.80 11.84
CA GLU A 387 16.71 -20.94 12.22
C GLU A 387 15.95 -20.40 11.00
N VAL A 388 14.64 -20.19 11.17
CA VAL A 388 13.77 -19.62 10.14
C VAL A 388 14.27 -18.24 9.70
N MET A 389 14.73 -17.43 10.67
CA MET A 389 15.22 -16.08 10.42
C MET A 389 16.42 -16.06 9.47
N ASP A 390 17.28 -17.08 9.51
CA ASP A 390 18.42 -17.16 8.61
C ASP A 390 17.98 -17.40 7.16
N ILE A 391 16.96 -18.24 6.96
CA ILE A 391 16.38 -18.48 5.63
C ILE A 391 15.73 -17.21 5.08
N LEU A 392 15.01 -16.47 5.94
CA LEU A 392 14.42 -15.19 5.55
C LEU A 392 15.51 -14.16 5.21
N ARG A 393 16.58 -14.09 6.02
CA ARG A 393 17.74 -13.22 5.76
C ARG A 393 18.46 -13.58 4.48
N LEU A 394 18.62 -14.87 4.16
CA LEU A 394 19.19 -15.32 2.88
C LEU A 394 18.39 -14.77 1.69
N SER A 395 17.06 -14.73 1.78
CA SER A 395 16.22 -14.13 0.74
C SER A 395 16.40 -12.62 0.64
N TYR A 396 16.55 -11.92 1.77
CA TYR A 396 16.87 -10.49 1.79
C TYR A 396 18.24 -10.21 1.17
N ASP A 397 19.25 -11.03 1.46
CA ASP A 397 20.60 -10.86 0.92
C ASP A 397 20.64 -11.04 -0.61
N ASN A 398 19.80 -11.95 -1.13
CA ASN A 398 19.61 -12.21 -2.56
C ASN A 398 18.64 -11.23 -3.26
N LEU A 399 18.11 -10.20 -2.57
CA LEU A 399 17.38 -9.13 -3.24
C LEU A 399 18.35 -8.23 -4.03
N PRO A 400 17.94 -7.75 -5.22
CA PRO A 400 18.63 -6.66 -5.89
C PRO A 400 18.80 -5.46 -4.95
N THR A 401 19.97 -4.85 -4.97
CA THR A 401 20.36 -3.77 -4.07
C THR A 401 19.35 -2.61 -4.04
N ARG A 402 18.79 -2.27 -5.20
CA ARG A 402 17.73 -1.25 -5.36
C ARG A 402 16.40 -1.58 -4.64
N LEU A 403 16.11 -2.86 -4.40
CA LEU A 403 14.88 -3.30 -3.72
C LEU A 403 15.04 -3.36 -2.20
N LYS A 404 16.27 -3.49 -1.68
CA LYS A 404 16.53 -3.60 -0.25
C LYS A 404 15.95 -2.43 0.56
N PRO A 405 16.15 -1.14 0.17
CA PRO A 405 15.53 -0.03 0.88
C PRO A 405 14.00 -0.09 0.87
N CYS A 406 13.41 -0.48 -0.27
CA CYS A 406 11.96 -0.60 -0.42
C CYS A 406 11.38 -1.71 0.47
N PHE A 407 12.07 -2.85 0.56
CA PHE A 407 11.69 -3.97 1.43
C PHE A 407 11.80 -3.60 2.91
N LEU A 408 12.94 -3.04 3.34
CA LEU A 408 13.13 -2.59 4.73
C LEU A 408 12.09 -1.56 5.15
N TYR A 409 11.64 -0.71 4.21
CA TYR A 409 10.64 0.31 4.47
C TYR A 409 9.29 -0.25 4.94
N PHE A 410 8.96 -1.52 4.63
CA PHE A 410 7.75 -2.15 5.17
C PHE A 410 7.76 -2.26 6.69
N GLY A 411 8.92 -2.20 7.34
CA GLY A 411 9.04 -2.17 8.80
C GLY A 411 8.39 -0.94 9.46
N ILE A 412 8.08 0.14 8.71
CA ILE A 412 7.32 1.28 9.27
C ILE A 412 5.91 0.86 9.69
N TYR A 413 5.30 -0.13 9.06
CA TYR A 413 3.90 -0.43 9.30
C TYR A 413 3.72 -1.23 10.60
N PRO A 414 2.59 -1.09 11.31
CA PRO A 414 2.20 -2.01 12.38
C PRO A 414 2.09 -3.47 11.89
N GLU A 415 2.04 -4.41 12.82
CA GLU A 415 1.78 -5.83 12.52
C GLU A 415 0.42 -5.98 11.82
N ASP A 416 0.33 -6.91 10.85
CA ASP A 416 -0.85 -7.17 10.01
C ASP A 416 -1.50 -6.00 9.24
N TYR A 417 -0.86 -4.84 9.21
CA TYR A 417 -1.38 -3.66 8.55
C TYR A 417 -1.66 -3.90 7.05
N GLU A 418 -2.86 -3.55 6.58
CA GLU A 418 -3.20 -3.58 5.15
C GLU A 418 -2.63 -2.32 4.48
N ILE A 419 -1.61 -2.49 3.64
CA ILE A 419 -0.83 -1.39 3.08
C ILE A 419 -1.37 -0.99 1.71
N SER A 420 -1.58 0.31 1.50
CA SER A 420 -1.91 0.89 0.19
C SER A 420 -0.68 0.92 -0.71
N VAL A 421 -0.71 0.19 -1.83
CA VAL A 421 0.40 0.12 -2.80
C VAL A 421 0.71 1.49 -3.40
N LYS A 422 -0.34 2.25 -3.71
CA LYS A 422 -0.18 3.61 -4.25
C LYS A 422 0.57 4.51 -3.26
N GLU A 423 0.26 4.39 -1.97
CA GLU A 423 0.89 5.21 -0.94
C GLU A 423 2.35 4.79 -0.72
N VAL A 424 2.62 3.49 -0.57
CA VAL A 424 4.00 3.03 -0.32
C VAL A 424 4.93 3.37 -1.50
N ILE A 425 4.44 3.31 -2.74
CA ILE A 425 5.21 3.76 -3.91
C ILE A 425 5.47 5.27 -3.84
N GLN A 426 4.49 6.09 -3.49
CA GLN A 426 4.67 7.54 -3.32
C GLN A 426 5.68 7.87 -2.21
N LEU A 427 5.70 7.08 -1.14
CA LEU A 427 6.68 7.18 -0.08
C LEU A 427 8.08 6.79 -0.59
N TRP A 428 8.24 5.68 -1.31
CA TRP A 428 9.52 5.27 -1.91
C TRP A 428 10.06 6.33 -2.89
N ILE A 429 9.18 6.99 -3.65
CA ILE A 429 9.55 8.14 -4.51
C ILE A 429 10.05 9.31 -3.65
N ALA A 430 9.34 9.66 -2.59
CA ALA A 430 9.70 10.77 -1.71
C ALA A 430 11.04 10.52 -0.98
N GLU A 431 11.29 9.28 -0.58
CA GLU A 431 12.57 8.84 -0.02
C GLU A 431 13.70 8.80 -1.07
N GLY A 432 13.36 8.69 -2.35
CA GLY A 432 14.29 8.55 -3.47
C GLY A 432 14.85 7.15 -3.67
N PHE A 433 14.14 6.12 -3.21
CA PHE A 433 14.51 4.72 -3.46
C PHE A 433 14.23 4.30 -4.90
N ILE A 434 13.31 4.97 -5.57
CA ILE A 434 12.98 4.73 -6.97
C ILE A 434 13.72 5.73 -7.85
N LYS A 435 14.52 5.20 -8.78
CA LYS A 435 15.38 5.97 -9.68
C LYS A 435 15.13 5.56 -11.12
N ARG A 436 15.34 6.51 -12.04
CA ARG A 436 15.38 6.20 -13.49
C ARG A 436 16.77 5.69 -13.82
N GLU A 437 16.86 4.54 -14.50
CA GLU A 437 18.13 3.96 -14.95
C GLU A 437 18.90 4.90 -15.89
N ASN A 438 18.19 5.74 -16.66
CA ASN A 438 18.77 6.75 -17.52
C ASN A 438 17.90 8.00 -17.56
N GLN A 439 18.50 9.20 -17.64
CA GLN A 439 17.76 10.47 -17.74
C GLN A 439 16.88 10.56 -19.00
N LYS A 440 17.19 9.77 -20.03
CA LYS A 440 16.39 9.64 -21.28
C LYS A 440 15.23 8.63 -21.17
N ALA A 441 15.13 7.88 -20.08
CA ALA A 441 14.05 6.92 -19.89
C ALA A 441 12.71 7.65 -19.72
N THR A 442 11.72 7.29 -20.54
CA THR A 442 10.38 7.88 -20.54
C THR A 442 9.43 7.23 -19.52
N GLU A 443 9.91 6.25 -18.77
CA GLU A 443 9.12 5.55 -17.76
C GLU A 443 8.91 6.41 -16.51
N GLU A 444 7.71 6.35 -15.95
CA GLU A 444 7.40 7.05 -14.71
C GLU A 444 7.84 6.27 -13.48
N LEU A 445 8.14 7.01 -12.42
CA LEU A 445 8.63 6.42 -11.17
C LEU A 445 7.59 5.49 -10.54
N GLU A 446 6.31 5.80 -10.70
CA GLU A 446 5.20 4.99 -10.21
C GLU A 446 5.15 3.62 -10.91
N ASP A 447 5.44 3.58 -12.22
CA ASP A 447 5.50 2.34 -13.00
C ASP A 447 6.72 1.48 -12.60
N ILE A 448 7.86 2.12 -12.30
CA ILE A 448 9.05 1.45 -11.74
C ILE A 448 8.74 0.88 -10.35
N GLY A 449 8.02 1.65 -9.51
CA GLY A 449 7.60 1.24 -8.18
C GLY A 449 6.66 0.04 -8.18
N ASP A 450 5.69 0.01 -9.09
CA ASP A 450 4.82 -1.16 -9.30
C ASP A 450 5.67 -2.42 -9.63
N ARG A 451 6.68 -2.29 -10.52
CA ARG A 451 7.59 -3.40 -10.84
C ARG A 451 8.45 -3.86 -9.67
N TYR A 452 8.91 -2.93 -8.83
CA TYR A 452 9.67 -3.26 -7.62
C TYR A 452 8.82 -4.09 -6.65
N LEU A 453 7.56 -3.70 -6.47
CA LEU A 453 6.61 -4.45 -5.66
C LEU A 453 6.32 -5.82 -6.26
N ASP A 454 6.05 -5.90 -7.57
CA ASP A 454 5.78 -7.16 -8.26
C ASP A 454 6.96 -8.15 -8.10
N ASP A 455 8.22 -7.69 -8.12
CA ASP A 455 9.38 -8.56 -7.87
C ASP A 455 9.40 -9.10 -6.41
N MET A 456 9.04 -8.27 -5.43
CA MET A 456 8.93 -8.73 -4.04
C MET A 456 7.76 -9.69 -3.81
N VAL A 457 6.64 -9.49 -4.53
CA VAL A 457 5.49 -10.41 -4.53
C VAL A 457 5.89 -11.75 -5.16
N ASP A 458 6.55 -11.74 -6.31
CA ASP A 458 7.04 -12.95 -6.98
C ASP A 458 8.03 -13.75 -6.12
N ARG A 459 8.76 -13.08 -5.22
CA ARG A 459 9.68 -13.69 -4.26
C ARG A 459 9.01 -14.16 -2.98
N ASN A 460 7.69 -14.03 -2.87
CA ASN A 460 6.89 -14.34 -1.67
C ASN A 460 7.30 -13.53 -0.43
N LEU A 461 7.92 -12.36 -0.61
CA LEU A 461 8.28 -11.46 0.50
C LEU A 461 7.13 -10.52 0.88
N VAL A 462 6.22 -10.28 -0.06
CA VAL A 462 5.03 -9.43 0.13
C VAL A 462 3.80 -10.19 -0.37
N GLN A 463 2.73 -10.16 0.42
CA GLN A 463 1.46 -10.83 0.11
C GLN A 463 0.47 -9.84 -0.52
N VAL A 464 -0.21 -10.25 -1.60
CA VAL A 464 -1.28 -9.45 -2.19
C VAL A 464 -2.57 -9.64 -1.37
N VAL A 465 -3.19 -8.53 -0.97
CA VAL A 465 -4.47 -8.55 -0.23
C VAL A 465 -5.63 -8.24 -1.18
N LYS A 466 -5.50 -7.19 -2.00
CA LYS A 466 -6.50 -6.82 -3.01
C LYS A 466 -5.82 -6.45 -4.31
N ARG A 467 -6.44 -6.82 -5.43
CA ARG A 467 -6.05 -6.37 -6.77
C ARG A 467 -6.91 -5.19 -7.24
N ARG A 468 -6.31 -4.35 -8.07
CA ARG A 468 -6.97 -3.31 -8.85
C ARG A 468 -7.72 -3.97 -10.01
N SER A 469 -8.66 -3.24 -10.58
CA SER A 469 -9.41 -3.68 -11.76
C SER A 469 -8.56 -3.83 -13.03
N ASP A 470 -7.30 -3.38 -13.02
CA ASP A 470 -6.31 -3.56 -14.10
C ASP A 470 -5.39 -4.79 -13.85
N GLY A 471 -5.68 -5.58 -12.80
CA GLY A 471 -4.90 -6.73 -12.36
C GLY A 471 -3.66 -6.37 -11.51
N GLY A 472 -3.28 -5.10 -11.43
CA GLY A 472 -2.18 -4.64 -10.57
C GLY A 472 -2.53 -4.76 -9.08
N VAL A 473 -1.53 -4.72 -8.21
CA VAL A 473 -1.77 -4.79 -6.76
C VAL A 473 -2.41 -3.48 -6.28
N LYS A 474 -3.46 -3.57 -5.46
CA LYS A 474 -4.14 -2.41 -4.82
C LYS A 474 -3.68 -2.25 -3.39
N THR A 475 -3.72 -3.34 -2.63
CA THR A 475 -3.24 -3.40 -1.26
C THR A 475 -2.45 -4.68 -1.03
N CYS A 476 -1.45 -4.61 -0.17
CA CYS A 476 -0.57 -5.71 0.18
C CYS A 476 -0.37 -5.79 1.70
N ARG A 477 0.28 -6.87 2.16
CA ARG A 477 0.66 -7.11 3.56
C ARG A 477 2.02 -7.79 3.60
N ILE A 478 2.79 -7.54 4.66
CA ILE A 478 4.02 -8.28 4.96
C ILE A 478 3.74 -9.29 6.09
N HIS A 479 4.28 -10.50 5.99
CA HIS A 479 4.16 -11.49 7.06
C HIS A 479 5.00 -11.05 8.27
N ASP A 480 4.54 -11.29 9.50
CA ASP A 480 5.19 -10.77 10.72
C ASP A 480 6.67 -11.12 10.83
N LEU A 481 7.06 -12.39 10.64
CA LEU A 481 8.48 -12.77 10.67
C LEU A 481 9.34 -12.05 9.61
N LEU A 482 8.79 -11.73 8.44
CA LEU A 482 9.48 -10.91 7.43
C LEU A 482 9.55 -9.45 7.84
N ARG A 483 8.52 -8.95 8.53
CA ARG A 483 8.54 -7.61 9.12
C ARG A 483 9.55 -7.52 10.26
N ASP A 484 9.65 -8.53 11.12
CA ASP A 484 10.64 -8.62 12.19
C ASP A 484 12.06 -8.63 11.61
N LEU A 485 12.27 -9.34 10.49
CA LEU A 485 13.49 -9.22 9.71
C LEU A 485 13.71 -7.78 9.24
N CYS A 486 12.72 -7.13 8.62
CA CYS A 486 12.86 -5.71 8.22
C CYS A 486 13.27 -4.83 9.40
N VAL A 487 12.62 -4.96 10.56
CA VAL A 487 12.93 -4.16 11.77
C VAL A 487 14.34 -4.45 12.28
N SER A 488 14.73 -5.73 12.38
CA SER A 488 16.07 -6.14 12.81
C SER A 488 17.15 -5.59 11.88
N GLU A 489 16.97 -5.73 10.57
CA GLU A 489 17.90 -5.21 9.57
C GLU A 489 17.90 -3.67 9.55
N CYS A 490 16.77 -3.01 9.82
CA CYS A 490 16.71 -1.54 9.95
C CYS A 490 17.55 -1.03 11.11
N ILE A 491 17.48 -1.68 12.28
CA ILE A 491 18.26 -1.34 13.47
C ILE A 491 19.74 -1.57 13.19
N PHE A 492 20.08 -2.75 12.63
CA PHE A 492 21.46 -3.09 12.25
C PHE A 492 22.05 -2.07 11.27
N ASP A 493 21.28 -1.66 10.26
CA ASP A 493 21.71 -0.72 9.24
C ASP A 493 21.53 0.77 9.62
N LYS A 494 21.07 1.09 10.85
CA LYS A 494 20.69 2.45 11.28
C LYS A 494 19.76 3.16 10.27
N PHE A 495 18.88 2.39 9.63
CA PHE A 495 18.01 2.86 8.56
C PHE A 495 16.73 3.50 9.09
N MET A 496 16.18 2.96 10.17
CA MET A 496 14.89 3.32 10.74
C MET A 496 14.75 2.78 12.16
N GLU A 497 13.99 3.49 12.99
CA GLU A 497 13.56 3.04 14.32
C GLU A 497 12.02 2.96 14.43
N VAL A 498 11.53 1.86 15.01
CA VAL A 498 10.12 1.64 15.28
C VAL A 498 9.84 1.86 16.77
N CYS A 499 8.98 2.83 17.04
CA CYS A 499 8.67 3.31 18.38
C CYS A 499 7.36 2.66 18.86
N LYS A 500 7.51 1.75 19.82
CA LYS A 500 6.45 1.11 20.58
C LYS A 500 6.45 1.67 22.01
N GLU A 501 5.37 1.47 22.75
CA GLU A 501 5.29 1.92 24.15
C GLU A 501 6.45 1.38 25.00
N SER A 502 6.85 0.13 24.76
CA SER A 502 7.92 -0.55 25.50
C SER A 502 9.33 0.01 25.29
N ASN A 503 9.60 0.74 24.20
CA ASN A 503 10.94 1.22 23.85
C ASN A 503 11.04 2.75 23.68
N ILE A 504 9.96 3.49 23.97
CA ILE A 504 9.92 4.95 23.73
C ILE A 504 11.01 5.71 24.50
N ASN A 505 11.35 5.24 25.72
CA ASN A 505 12.35 5.88 26.57
C ASN A 505 13.80 5.64 26.10
N THR A 506 14.06 4.57 25.33
CA THR A 506 15.40 4.26 24.81
C THR A 506 15.78 5.10 23.58
N ILE A 507 14.79 5.72 22.92
CA ILE A 507 15.00 6.48 21.67
C ILE A 507 15.70 7.82 21.94
N GLY A 508 15.59 8.37 23.15
CA GLY A 508 16.13 9.69 23.49
C GLY A 508 17.62 9.87 23.22
N GLY A 509 18.39 8.77 23.26
CA GLY A 509 19.83 8.71 22.99
C GLY A 509 20.22 8.35 21.55
N ILE A 510 19.26 8.12 20.65
CA ILE A 510 19.48 7.72 19.26
C ILE A 510 19.23 8.92 18.33
N ASN A 511 19.89 8.94 17.17
CA ASN A 511 19.69 9.91 16.09
C ASN A 511 19.10 9.24 14.84
N PRO A 512 17.84 8.77 14.89
CA PRO A 512 17.27 7.99 13.80
C PRO A 512 16.92 8.84 12.59
N ARG A 513 17.25 8.31 11.41
CA ARG A 513 16.90 8.91 10.12
C ARG A 513 15.41 8.81 9.81
N ARG A 514 14.76 7.75 10.27
CA ARG A 514 13.34 7.50 10.05
C ARG A 514 12.72 6.99 11.33
N LEU A 515 11.58 7.56 11.70
CA LEU A 515 10.85 7.23 12.91
C LEU A 515 9.44 6.79 12.55
N SER A 516 9.03 5.65 13.09
CA SER A 516 7.65 5.20 13.01
C SER A 516 7.04 5.06 14.39
N PHE A 517 5.99 5.83 14.67
CA PHE A 517 5.26 5.81 15.93
C PHE A 517 4.01 4.95 15.79
N HIS A 518 3.99 3.84 16.55
CA HIS A 518 2.85 2.94 16.62
C HIS A 518 1.92 3.26 17.78
N HIS A 519 2.40 3.98 18.81
CA HIS A 519 1.61 4.39 19.96
C HIS A 519 1.43 5.92 20.02
N GLN A 520 0.40 6.39 20.75
CA GLN A 520 0.17 7.82 20.94
C GLN A 520 1.31 8.42 21.76
N LEU A 521 1.93 9.49 21.24
CA LEU A 521 3.03 10.13 21.93
C LEU A 521 2.53 10.93 23.15
N PRO A 522 3.27 10.92 24.28
CA PRO A 522 3.14 11.99 25.25
C PRO A 522 3.44 13.32 24.53
N TYR A 523 2.73 14.39 24.89
CA TYR A 523 2.70 15.71 24.23
C TYR A 523 4.06 16.37 23.89
N GLU A 524 5.19 15.79 24.29
CA GLU A 524 6.54 16.31 24.07
C GLU A 524 7.28 15.56 22.93
N MET A 525 7.60 16.27 21.84
CA MET A 525 8.34 15.74 20.68
C MET A 525 9.85 15.58 20.88
N LYS A 526 10.32 15.28 22.11
CA LYS A 526 11.76 15.17 22.46
C LYS A 526 12.51 14.07 21.67
N TYR A 527 11.76 13.17 21.05
CA TYR A 527 12.24 12.01 20.30
C TYR A 527 12.60 12.33 18.84
N VAL A 528 12.01 13.38 18.26
CA VAL A 528 12.32 13.78 16.89
C VAL A 528 13.57 14.66 16.91
N LYS A 529 14.62 14.25 16.19
CA LYS A 529 15.89 14.98 16.13
C LYS A 529 15.97 15.77 14.83
N PRO A 530 16.75 16.87 14.77
CA PRO A 530 16.92 17.65 13.54
C PRO A 530 17.40 16.83 12.33
N CYS A 531 18.13 15.73 12.55
CA CYS A 531 18.61 14.82 11.50
C CYS A 531 17.53 13.85 10.96
N THR A 532 16.35 13.80 11.58
CA THR A 532 15.25 12.93 11.15
C THR A 532 14.69 13.38 9.81
N ARG A 533 14.63 12.43 8.87
CA ARG A 533 14.19 12.65 7.48
C ARG A 533 12.76 12.18 7.25
N SER A 534 12.26 11.23 8.03
CA SER A 534 10.90 10.70 7.85
C SER A 534 10.24 10.40 9.17
N VAL A 535 8.97 10.80 9.31
CA VAL A 535 8.17 10.53 10.51
C VAL A 535 6.78 10.02 10.12
N PHE A 536 6.38 8.92 10.75
CA PHE A 536 5.09 8.26 10.56
C PHE A 536 4.32 8.20 11.87
N PHE A 537 3.07 8.64 11.85
CA PHE A 537 2.15 8.54 12.98
C PHE A 537 0.99 7.60 12.61
N PHE A 538 0.94 6.41 13.19
CA PHE A 538 -0.18 5.48 12.94
C PHE A 538 -1.39 5.72 13.86
N LEU A 539 -1.29 6.71 14.75
CA LEU A 539 -2.36 7.21 15.63
C LEU A 539 -2.39 8.73 15.58
N GLU A 540 -3.57 9.32 15.80
CA GLU A 540 -3.76 10.76 15.72
C GLU A 540 -2.84 11.51 16.70
N THR A 541 -1.97 12.38 16.17
CA THR A 541 -0.99 13.14 16.94
C THR A 541 -0.95 14.59 16.44
N ASP A 542 -1.18 15.55 17.34
CA ASP A 542 -1.04 16.98 17.03
C ASP A 542 0.43 17.39 17.08
N ILE A 543 0.93 17.90 15.95
CA ILE A 543 2.33 18.32 15.80
C ILE A 543 2.53 19.83 15.97
N GLY A 544 1.45 20.56 16.32
CA GLY A 544 1.28 22.00 16.14
C GLY A 544 2.36 22.94 16.73
N TYR A 545 3.23 22.45 17.62
CA TYR A 545 4.17 23.32 18.37
C TYR A 545 5.67 23.13 18.05
N ASP A 546 6.13 22.00 17.47
CA ASP A 546 7.57 21.73 17.30
C ASP A 546 8.02 21.47 15.85
N VAL A 547 7.81 22.46 14.98
CA VAL A 547 8.21 22.36 13.56
C VAL A 547 9.74 22.45 13.36
N LYS A 548 10.51 22.87 14.37
CA LYS A 548 11.98 22.94 14.29
C LYS A 548 12.60 21.56 14.10
N SER A 549 12.03 20.55 14.76
CA SER A 549 12.49 19.17 14.73
C SER A 549 12.30 18.51 13.35
N PHE A 550 11.58 19.15 12.42
CA PHE A 550 11.29 18.62 11.08
C PHE A 550 11.90 19.43 9.94
N GLU A 551 12.87 20.32 10.21
CA GLU A 551 13.46 21.20 9.18
C GLU A 551 14.13 20.40 8.03
N LEU A 552 14.69 19.23 8.35
CA LEU A 552 15.33 18.33 7.39
C LEU A 552 14.40 17.20 6.88
N ALA A 553 13.13 17.18 7.31
CA ALA A 553 12.19 16.13 6.96
C ALA A 553 11.83 16.15 5.47
N ARG A 554 11.77 14.96 4.87
CA ARG A 554 11.30 14.66 3.51
C ARG A 554 9.91 14.05 3.51
N VAL A 555 9.61 13.24 4.52
CA VAL A 555 8.32 12.58 4.68
C VAL A 555 7.72 12.94 6.03
N LEU A 556 6.50 13.46 5.99
CA LEU A 556 5.67 13.61 7.17
C LEU A 556 4.32 12.95 6.88
N HIS A 557 4.07 11.82 7.54
CA HIS A 557 2.87 11.03 7.34
C HIS A 557 1.94 11.11 8.55
N SER A 558 0.66 11.38 8.26
CA SER A 558 -0.43 11.32 9.23
C SER A 558 -0.28 12.34 10.38
N ALA A 559 0.09 13.57 10.02
CA ALA A 559 0.17 14.69 10.96
C ALA A 559 -1.19 15.35 11.16
N THR A 560 -1.55 15.67 12.40
CA THR A 560 -2.65 16.61 12.70
C THR A 560 -2.06 17.99 12.98
N LEU A 561 -2.60 19.03 12.33
CA LEU A 561 -2.23 20.42 12.58
C LEU A 561 -3.37 21.08 13.36
N GLY A 562 -3.19 21.21 14.68
CA GLY A 562 -4.20 21.69 15.64
C GLY A 562 -4.94 22.98 15.27
N PHE A 563 -6.15 23.10 15.82
CA PHE A 563 -7.21 24.08 15.52
C PHE A 563 -6.90 25.56 15.88
N SER A 564 -5.80 25.84 16.58
CA SER A 564 -5.60 27.10 17.31
C SER A 564 -4.48 28.00 16.79
N SER A 565 -3.61 27.55 15.88
CA SER A 565 -2.60 28.43 15.29
C SER A 565 -2.25 28.10 13.84
N GLN A 566 -2.11 29.15 13.04
CA GLN A 566 -1.73 29.09 11.63
C GLN A 566 -0.40 28.33 11.49
N PRO A 567 -0.22 27.41 10.50
CA PRO A 567 1.05 26.70 10.25
C PRO A 567 2.16 27.63 9.72
N ASN A 568 2.47 28.71 10.42
CA ASN A 568 3.40 29.76 10.01
C ASN A 568 4.85 29.26 9.89
N ASN A 569 5.12 28.04 10.35
CA ASN A 569 6.42 27.38 10.30
C ASN A 569 6.57 26.33 9.18
N LEU A 570 5.51 25.99 8.40
CA LEU A 570 5.64 25.07 7.25
C LEU A 570 6.74 25.53 6.28
N LYS A 571 6.92 26.85 6.15
CA LYS A 571 7.97 27.44 5.31
C LYS A 571 9.39 26.94 5.61
N ARG A 572 9.66 26.37 6.79
CA ARG A 572 10.99 25.85 7.16
C ARG A 572 11.28 24.47 6.59
N MET A 573 10.26 23.66 6.34
CA MET A 573 10.39 22.25 5.96
C MET A 573 10.63 22.10 4.45
N ILE A 574 11.57 22.86 3.89
CA ILE A 574 11.76 22.99 2.43
C ILE A 574 12.16 21.68 1.74
N HIS A 575 12.64 20.71 2.50
CA HIS A 575 13.08 19.40 2.03
C HIS A 575 11.93 18.40 1.89
N LEU A 576 10.73 18.75 2.35
CA LEU A 576 9.55 17.89 2.25
C LEU A 576 9.23 17.53 0.80
N ARG A 577 9.06 16.24 0.57
CA ARG A 577 8.62 15.61 -0.68
C ARG A 577 7.26 14.94 -0.51
N TYR A 578 6.92 14.45 0.68
CA TYR A 578 5.62 13.87 1.01
C TYR A 578 5.03 14.51 2.28
N LEU A 579 3.79 14.99 2.17
CA LEU A 579 3.04 15.54 3.30
C LEU A 579 1.62 14.97 3.32
N ASN A 580 1.29 14.25 4.38
CA ASN A 580 -0.07 13.75 4.65
C ASN A 580 -0.60 14.37 5.96
N ILE A 581 -1.63 15.20 5.82
CA ILE A 581 -2.31 15.90 6.91
C ILE A 581 -3.68 15.25 7.13
N LEU A 582 -3.86 14.61 8.29
CA LEU A 582 -5.12 13.94 8.66
C LEU A 582 -6.26 14.91 8.86
N TYR A 583 -5.94 16.11 9.35
CA TYR A 583 -6.88 17.20 9.57
C TYR A 583 -6.15 18.54 9.70
N CYS A 584 -6.66 19.56 9.02
CA CYS A 584 -6.35 20.96 9.31
C CYS A 584 -7.56 21.87 9.05
N ARG A 585 -7.63 23.01 9.73
CA ARG A 585 -8.68 24.01 9.46
C ARG A 585 -8.37 24.89 8.25
N TYR A 586 -7.10 25.26 8.05
CA TYR A 586 -6.66 26.14 6.95
C TYR A 586 -5.30 25.69 6.42
N LEU A 587 -5.11 25.70 5.09
CA LEU A 587 -3.80 25.49 4.48
C LEU A 587 -3.18 26.83 4.05
N PRO A 588 -2.15 27.32 4.75
CA PRO A 588 -1.64 28.68 4.57
C PRO A 588 -0.85 28.85 3.25
N ALA A 589 -0.68 30.12 2.86
CA ALA A 589 0.16 30.54 1.71
C ALA A 589 1.60 30.03 1.78
N SER A 590 2.12 29.77 2.98
CA SER A 590 3.44 29.20 3.21
C SER A 590 3.62 27.80 2.63
N ILE A 591 2.55 27.12 2.20
CA ILE A 591 2.68 25.82 1.49
C ILE A 591 3.54 25.96 0.23
N SER A 592 3.49 27.10 -0.48
CA SER A 592 4.32 27.36 -1.66
C SER A 592 5.82 27.36 -1.38
N CYS A 593 6.22 27.49 -0.11
CA CYS A 593 7.61 27.42 0.30
C CYS A 593 8.16 25.98 0.28
N LEU A 594 7.29 24.97 0.19
CA LEU A 594 7.64 23.55 0.08
C LEU A 594 7.90 23.18 -1.38
N TRP A 595 8.89 23.83 -2.01
CA TRP A 595 9.13 23.70 -3.44
C TRP A 595 9.56 22.28 -3.88
N ASN A 596 10.03 21.45 -2.95
CA ASN A 596 10.33 20.02 -3.17
C ASN A 596 9.12 19.09 -3.09
N LEU A 597 7.94 19.59 -2.73
CA LEU A 597 6.80 18.73 -2.44
C LEU A 597 6.31 18.02 -3.71
N GLN A 598 6.27 16.68 -3.64
CA GLN A 598 5.85 15.78 -4.71
C GLN A 598 4.46 15.20 -4.45
N THR A 599 4.12 14.92 -3.19
CA THR A 599 2.81 14.40 -2.79
C THR A 599 2.23 15.23 -1.65
N LEU A 600 1.00 15.68 -1.84
CA LEU A 600 0.23 16.41 -0.83
C LEU A 600 -1.13 15.72 -0.64
N CYS A 601 -1.34 15.16 0.54
CA CYS A 601 -2.61 14.59 1.00
C CYS A 601 -3.13 15.44 2.15
N VAL A 602 -4.33 16.02 2.00
CA VAL A 602 -4.89 16.92 3.01
C VAL A 602 -6.38 16.68 3.16
N TRP A 603 -6.80 16.45 4.40
CA TRP A 603 -8.16 16.73 4.83
C TRP A 603 -8.20 18.15 5.42
N CYS A 604 -8.92 19.06 4.76
CA CYS A 604 -9.12 20.42 5.25
C CYS A 604 -10.60 20.76 5.23
N THR A 605 -11.11 21.41 6.28
CA THR A 605 -12.51 21.87 6.33
C THR A 605 -12.69 23.34 5.97
N GLY A 606 -11.61 24.13 5.93
CA GLY A 606 -11.63 25.54 5.57
C GLY A 606 -10.90 25.85 4.27
N GLU A 607 -10.36 27.06 4.17
CA GLU A 607 -9.76 27.57 2.93
C GLU A 607 -8.33 27.03 2.69
N ILE A 608 -8.04 26.78 1.43
CA ILE A 608 -6.70 26.48 0.93
C ILE A 608 -6.19 27.71 0.18
N SER A 609 -4.96 28.12 0.46
CA SER A 609 -4.34 29.23 -0.27
C SER A 609 -4.12 28.92 -1.76
N SER A 610 -4.39 29.89 -2.64
CA SER A 610 -4.10 29.82 -4.09
C SER A 610 -2.62 29.61 -4.41
N GLU A 611 -1.74 29.83 -3.44
CA GLU A 611 -0.30 29.59 -3.51
C GLU A 611 0.07 28.11 -3.74
N ILE A 612 -0.87 27.17 -3.53
CA ILE A 612 -0.71 25.74 -3.85
C ILE A 612 -0.29 25.52 -5.32
N TRP A 613 -0.73 26.40 -6.22
CA TRP A 613 -0.45 26.34 -7.65
C TRP A 613 1.01 26.70 -8.02
N LYS A 614 1.81 27.15 -7.05
CA LYS A 614 3.25 27.42 -7.23
C LYS A 614 4.12 26.18 -7.02
N LEU A 615 3.55 25.06 -6.56
CA LEU A 615 4.26 23.81 -6.29
C LEU A 615 4.60 23.05 -7.59
N LYS A 616 5.67 23.47 -8.28
CA LYS A 616 6.03 22.92 -9.61
C LYS A 616 6.49 21.46 -9.61
N ARG A 617 7.02 20.95 -8.49
CA ARG A 617 7.45 19.55 -8.35
C ARG A 617 6.32 18.59 -7.95
N LEU A 618 5.11 19.10 -7.72
CA LEU A 618 3.97 18.31 -7.25
C LEU A 618 3.52 17.31 -8.32
N ARG A 619 3.48 16.02 -7.95
CA ARG A 619 3.03 14.88 -8.76
C ARG A 619 1.63 14.43 -8.37
N HIS A 620 1.29 14.49 -7.09
CA HIS A 620 0.03 13.99 -6.56
C HIS A 620 -0.60 14.98 -5.60
N LEU A 621 -1.83 15.37 -5.89
CA LEU A 621 -2.66 16.22 -5.04
C LEU A 621 -3.93 15.49 -4.65
N HIS A 622 -4.12 15.28 -3.35
CA HIS A 622 -5.27 14.62 -2.75
C HIS A 622 -5.91 15.55 -1.73
N LEU A 623 -7.08 16.10 -2.05
CA LEU A 623 -7.83 17.00 -1.19
C LEU A 623 -9.16 16.36 -0.79
N LYS A 624 -9.48 16.40 0.51
CA LYS A 624 -10.70 15.84 1.09
C LYS A 624 -11.41 16.86 1.98
N MET A 625 -12.70 17.08 1.73
CA MET A 625 -13.55 18.08 2.39
C MET A 625 -13.12 19.54 2.17
N CYS A 626 -12.17 19.77 1.27
CA CYS A 626 -11.60 21.09 1.00
C CYS A 626 -12.38 21.85 -0.08
N LYS A 627 -12.18 23.17 -0.13
CA LYS A 627 -12.51 23.99 -1.30
C LYS A 627 -11.23 24.40 -2.04
N LEU A 628 -11.11 24.00 -3.29
CA LEU A 628 -9.97 24.30 -4.12
C LEU A 628 -9.96 25.81 -4.42
N PRO A 629 -8.80 26.48 -4.32
CA PRO A 629 -8.70 27.89 -4.67
C PRO A 629 -8.67 28.06 -6.18
N LYS A 630 -9.32 29.13 -6.67
CA LYS A 630 -9.20 29.53 -8.08
C LYS A 630 -7.75 29.92 -8.38
N ALA A 631 -7.24 29.48 -9.53
CA ALA A 631 -5.98 30.02 -10.04
C ALA A 631 -6.17 31.48 -10.48
N THR A 632 -5.58 32.41 -9.74
CA THR A 632 -5.62 33.86 -10.01
C THR A 632 -4.43 34.26 -10.88
N GLY A 633 -4.68 34.94 -12.02
CA GLY A 633 -3.63 35.48 -12.91
C GLY A 633 -3.54 34.79 -14.28
N GLU A 634 -2.35 34.85 -14.89
CA GLU A 634 -2.00 34.16 -16.14
C GLU A 634 -2.13 32.62 -16.02
N ARG A 635 -2.15 31.91 -17.16
CA ARG A 635 -2.27 30.44 -17.20
C ARG A 635 -1.18 29.77 -16.35
N VAL A 636 -1.60 28.98 -15.36
CA VAL A 636 -0.70 28.20 -14.50
C VAL A 636 -0.42 26.86 -15.15
N ILE A 637 0.85 26.46 -15.26
CA ILE A 637 1.23 25.12 -15.73
C ILE A 637 1.71 24.28 -14.54
N MET A 638 1.10 23.10 -14.37
CA MET A 638 1.48 22.08 -13.38
C MET A 638 2.15 20.90 -14.09
N GLU A 639 3.41 21.08 -14.48
CA GLU A 639 4.13 20.20 -15.41
C GLU A 639 4.28 18.74 -14.94
N ASN A 640 4.35 18.53 -13.63
CA ASN A 640 4.63 17.22 -13.03
C ASN A 640 3.39 16.54 -12.45
N LEU A 641 2.23 17.23 -12.41
CA LEU A 641 1.04 16.71 -11.74
C LEU A 641 0.44 15.54 -12.54
N GLN A 642 0.45 14.36 -11.95
CA GLN A 642 -0.05 13.11 -12.54
C GLN A 642 -1.38 12.67 -11.95
N THR A 643 -1.66 13.03 -10.70
CA THR A 643 -2.93 12.71 -10.04
C THR A 643 -3.51 13.93 -9.36
N LEU A 644 -4.78 14.21 -9.68
CA LEU A 644 -5.61 15.20 -9.01
C LEU A 644 -6.85 14.49 -8.47
N SER A 645 -6.97 14.44 -7.15
CA SER A 645 -8.11 13.82 -6.48
C SER A 645 -8.75 14.80 -5.54
N LEU A 646 -9.99 15.14 -5.83
CA LEU A 646 -10.79 16.12 -5.12
C LEU A 646 -12.05 15.42 -4.61
N TRP A 647 -12.22 15.44 -3.30
CA TRP A 647 -13.35 14.82 -2.62
C TRP A 647 -14.18 15.90 -1.93
N HIS A 648 -15.46 15.96 -2.25
CA HIS A 648 -16.46 16.92 -1.75
C HIS A 648 -16.25 18.38 -2.18
N GLU A 649 -15.61 18.61 -3.34
CA GLU A 649 -15.52 19.93 -3.95
C GLU A 649 -16.87 20.44 -4.46
N ASP A 650 -17.02 21.76 -4.60
CA ASP A 650 -18.22 22.37 -5.20
C ASP A 650 -18.31 22.19 -6.73
N GLU A 651 -19.50 22.37 -7.28
CA GLU A 651 -19.82 22.24 -8.71
C GLU A 651 -18.99 23.17 -9.61
N ARG A 652 -18.47 24.28 -9.06
CA ARG A 652 -17.65 25.27 -9.78
C ARG A 652 -16.18 24.85 -9.87
N VAL A 653 -15.84 23.61 -9.50
CA VAL A 653 -14.47 23.06 -9.57
C VAL A 653 -13.88 23.21 -10.97
N ILE A 654 -14.66 23.01 -12.03
CA ILE A 654 -14.18 23.11 -13.40
C ILE A 654 -13.75 24.55 -13.73
N LEU A 655 -14.57 25.54 -13.37
CA LEU A 655 -14.25 26.97 -13.50
C LEU A 655 -13.00 27.38 -12.70
N LYS A 656 -12.73 26.73 -11.57
CA LYS A 656 -11.51 26.98 -10.77
C LYS A 656 -10.25 26.42 -11.45
N LEU A 657 -10.40 25.33 -12.20
CA LEU A 657 -9.33 24.61 -12.89
C LEU A 657 -9.08 25.12 -14.32
N GLN A 658 -9.99 25.88 -14.92
CA GLN A 658 -9.90 26.35 -16.32
C GLN A 658 -8.60 27.11 -16.67
N ASN A 659 -7.97 27.74 -15.67
CA ASN A 659 -6.74 28.50 -15.82
C ASN A 659 -5.48 27.66 -15.54
N VAL A 660 -5.62 26.37 -15.25
CA VAL A 660 -4.52 25.47 -14.90
C VAL A 660 -4.35 24.42 -15.99
N MET A 661 -3.13 24.27 -16.50
CA MET A 661 -2.75 23.28 -17.50
C MET A 661 -2.11 22.06 -16.86
N PHE A 662 -2.55 20.88 -17.31
CA PHE A 662 -2.22 19.59 -16.74
C PHE A 662 -1.56 18.64 -17.76
N PRO A 663 -0.36 18.97 -18.29
CA PRO A 663 0.23 18.26 -19.42
C PRO A 663 0.54 16.79 -19.15
N ARG A 664 0.69 16.36 -17.88
CA ARG A 664 1.02 14.97 -17.50
C ARG A 664 -0.04 14.28 -16.64
N LEU A 665 -1.24 14.87 -16.52
CA LEU A 665 -2.27 14.31 -15.64
C LEU A 665 -2.83 13.01 -16.21
N ARG A 666 -2.57 11.91 -15.50
CA ARG A 666 -3.03 10.55 -15.85
C ARG A 666 -4.33 10.19 -15.16
N LYS A 667 -4.58 10.74 -13.97
CA LYS A 667 -5.75 10.41 -13.14
C LYS A 667 -6.42 11.65 -12.58
N LEU A 668 -7.72 11.77 -12.86
CA LEU A 668 -8.61 12.77 -12.31
C LEU A 668 -9.70 12.09 -11.48
N THR A 669 -9.91 12.56 -10.25
CA THR A 669 -10.99 12.10 -9.38
C THR A 669 -11.75 13.30 -8.85
N LEU A 670 -13.05 13.37 -9.15
CA LEU A 670 -14.01 14.36 -8.68
C LEU A 670 -15.15 13.62 -7.98
N PHE A 671 -15.01 13.36 -6.69
CA PHE A 671 -15.93 12.49 -5.96
C PHE A 671 -16.71 13.26 -4.91
N ARG A 672 -18.00 12.96 -4.76
CA ARG A 672 -18.88 13.52 -3.72
C ARG A 672 -19.76 12.40 -3.16
N ASP A 673 -19.91 12.40 -1.83
CA ASP A 673 -20.72 11.39 -1.11
C ASP A 673 -22.16 11.84 -0.84
N GLU A 674 -23.01 10.87 -0.50
CA GLU A 674 -24.48 10.92 -0.45
C GLU A 674 -25.09 11.89 0.57
N TYR A 675 -24.35 12.26 1.63
CA TYR A 675 -24.91 12.98 2.77
C TYR A 675 -25.02 14.51 2.61
N LEU A 676 -24.59 15.08 1.47
CA LEU A 676 -24.48 16.54 1.27
C LEU A 676 -25.13 16.99 -0.05
N ASN A 677 -26.47 16.97 -0.10
CA ASN A 677 -27.36 17.55 -1.13
C ASN A 677 -27.23 17.03 -2.59
N GLU A 678 -28.28 17.26 -3.38
CA GLU A 678 -28.51 16.82 -4.77
C GLU A 678 -27.58 17.42 -5.86
N PHE A 679 -26.29 17.60 -5.59
CA PHE A 679 -25.36 18.26 -6.51
C PHE A 679 -24.44 17.26 -7.22
N SER A 680 -24.31 17.42 -8.54
CA SER A 680 -23.47 16.61 -9.42
C SER A 680 -22.48 17.49 -10.20
N TYR A 681 -21.30 16.97 -10.54
CA TYR A 681 -20.37 17.71 -11.38
C TYR A 681 -20.85 17.73 -12.85
N PRO A 682 -20.85 18.91 -13.51
CA PRO A 682 -21.26 19.04 -14.90
C PRO A 682 -20.22 18.40 -15.81
N LEU A 683 -20.57 17.22 -16.36
CA LEU A 683 -19.64 16.43 -17.17
C LEU A 683 -19.22 17.15 -18.46
N GLU A 684 -20.15 17.85 -19.11
CA GLU A 684 -19.90 18.57 -20.36
C GLU A 684 -18.78 19.61 -20.23
N GLU A 685 -18.64 20.21 -19.05
CA GLU A 685 -17.60 21.19 -18.76
C GLU A 685 -16.21 20.54 -18.64
N LEU A 686 -16.07 19.22 -18.47
CA LEU A 686 -14.75 18.57 -18.47
C LEU A 686 -13.99 18.82 -19.78
N SER A 687 -14.70 18.94 -20.89
CA SER A 687 -14.11 19.26 -22.20
C SER A 687 -13.47 20.65 -22.25
N SER A 688 -13.85 21.55 -21.33
CA SER A 688 -13.27 22.90 -21.21
C SER A 688 -11.94 22.93 -20.45
N LEU A 689 -11.58 21.85 -19.75
CA LEU A 689 -10.32 21.80 -18.99
C LEU A 689 -9.11 21.75 -19.93
N PRO A 690 -8.07 22.58 -19.70
CA PRO A 690 -6.92 22.65 -20.58
C PRO A 690 -6.15 21.33 -20.67
N SER A 691 -5.97 20.81 -21.90
CA SER A 691 -5.02 19.75 -22.26
C SER A 691 -5.03 18.51 -21.35
N LEU A 692 -6.18 17.88 -21.15
CA LEU A 692 -6.31 16.55 -20.52
C LEU A 692 -5.88 15.39 -21.44
N THR A 693 -4.93 15.64 -22.34
CA THR A 693 -4.56 14.71 -23.42
C THR A 693 -3.94 13.41 -22.91
N ASN A 694 -3.33 13.42 -21.73
CA ASN A 694 -2.72 12.23 -21.12
C ASN A 694 -3.61 11.54 -20.09
N LEU A 695 -4.88 11.94 -19.97
CA LEU A 695 -5.80 11.38 -18.98
C LEU A 695 -6.18 9.93 -19.35
N GLN A 696 -5.85 9.00 -18.45
CA GLN A 696 -6.10 7.56 -18.62
C GLN A 696 -7.21 7.07 -17.69
N SER A 697 -7.33 7.66 -16.49
CA SER A 697 -8.33 7.28 -15.49
C SER A 697 -9.18 8.47 -15.06
N LEU A 698 -10.49 8.35 -15.21
CA LEU A 698 -11.48 9.30 -14.71
C LEU A 698 -12.35 8.63 -13.64
N ASN A 699 -12.50 9.27 -12.49
CA ASN A 699 -13.45 8.86 -11.45
C ASN A 699 -14.33 10.06 -11.08
N ILE A 700 -15.64 9.98 -11.31
CA ILE A 700 -16.52 11.14 -11.15
C ILE A 700 -17.90 10.77 -10.62
N THR A 701 -18.45 11.62 -9.75
CA THR A 701 -19.87 11.60 -9.35
C THR A 701 -20.68 12.50 -10.28
N SER A 702 -21.71 11.97 -10.96
CA SER A 702 -22.51 12.75 -11.91
C SER A 702 -24.00 12.31 -12.01
N LYS A 703 -24.85 13.19 -12.56
CA LYS A 703 -26.25 12.93 -12.94
C LYS A 703 -26.32 12.56 -14.44
N ILE A 704 -27.24 11.68 -14.81
CA ILE A 704 -27.28 11.07 -16.16
C ILE A 704 -27.79 12.02 -17.24
N ALA A 705 -28.65 12.99 -16.88
CA ALA A 705 -29.29 13.92 -17.81
C ALA A 705 -28.33 14.78 -18.65
N GLN A 706 -27.01 14.68 -18.45
CA GLN A 706 -25.96 15.54 -19.00
C GLN A 706 -25.03 14.85 -20.02
N LEU A 707 -25.36 13.65 -20.50
CA LEU A 707 -24.44 12.89 -21.38
C LEU A 707 -25.10 12.47 -22.69
N THR A 708 -25.14 13.43 -23.62
CA THR A 708 -25.59 13.20 -25.00
C THR A 708 -24.44 13.22 -26.02
N ASN A 709 -23.24 13.68 -25.63
CA ASN A 709 -22.11 13.90 -26.54
C ASN A 709 -20.83 13.14 -26.11
N PRO A 710 -20.32 12.21 -26.94
CA PRO A 710 -19.09 11.46 -26.64
C PRO A 710 -17.81 12.28 -26.65
N LYS A 711 -17.81 13.47 -27.28
CA LYS A 711 -16.64 14.37 -27.30
C LYS A 711 -16.30 14.97 -25.93
N VAL A 712 -17.17 14.78 -24.93
CA VAL A 712 -16.96 15.24 -23.54
C VAL A 712 -15.78 14.49 -22.88
N PHE A 713 -15.51 13.26 -23.29
CA PHE A 713 -14.47 12.42 -22.72
C PHE A 713 -13.16 12.51 -23.51
N PRO A 714 -11.99 12.62 -22.84
CA PRO A 714 -10.69 12.46 -23.50
C PRO A 714 -10.56 11.08 -24.16
N SER A 715 -10.00 11.04 -25.38
CA SER A 715 -9.89 9.82 -26.20
C SER A 715 -8.94 8.75 -25.64
N ASN A 716 -8.02 9.15 -24.75
CA ASN A 716 -7.00 8.27 -24.17
C ASN A 716 -7.46 7.57 -22.87
N LEU A 717 -8.73 7.73 -22.48
CA LEU A 717 -9.28 7.07 -21.30
C LEU A 717 -9.29 5.55 -21.48
N THR A 718 -8.64 4.86 -20.54
CA THR A 718 -8.65 3.41 -20.42
C THR A 718 -9.54 2.95 -19.26
N LYS A 719 -9.80 3.83 -18.30
CA LYS A 719 -10.57 3.52 -17.09
C LYS A 719 -11.53 4.63 -16.73
N ILE A 720 -12.79 4.25 -16.53
CA ILE A 720 -13.82 5.15 -16.04
C ILE A 720 -14.50 4.52 -14.82
N ILE A 721 -14.61 5.30 -13.74
CA ILE A 721 -15.45 4.99 -12.57
C ILE A 721 -16.51 6.09 -12.49
N LEU A 722 -17.78 5.74 -12.63
CA LEU A 722 -18.89 6.68 -12.54
C LEU A 722 -19.73 6.33 -11.32
N LYS A 723 -19.90 7.29 -10.41
CA LYS A 723 -20.94 7.25 -9.39
C LYS A 723 -22.15 8.04 -9.90
N ILE A 724 -23.28 7.36 -9.99
CA ILE A 724 -24.51 7.82 -10.59
C ILE A 724 -25.53 8.07 -9.47
N GLN A 725 -26.10 9.27 -9.46
CA GLN A 725 -27.06 9.72 -8.42
C GLN A 725 -28.49 9.91 -8.93
N SER A 726 -28.80 9.45 -10.15
CA SER A 726 -30.14 9.54 -10.77
C SER A 726 -30.46 8.27 -11.54
N PRO A 727 -31.74 7.95 -11.82
CA PRO A 727 -32.12 6.84 -12.69
C PRO A 727 -31.43 6.90 -14.07
N LEU A 728 -31.06 5.73 -14.59
CA LEU A 728 -30.46 5.57 -15.91
C LEU A 728 -31.53 5.31 -16.97
N GLU A 729 -31.91 6.36 -17.71
CA GLU A 729 -32.71 6.26 -18.95
C GLU A 729 -31.81 6.16 -20.21
N GLY A 730 -30.66 5.48 -20.08
CA GLY A 730 -29.44 5.87 -20.77
C GLY A 730 -29.00 5.02 -21.95
N ARG A 731 -29.85 4.71 -22.94
CA ARG A 731 -29.35 4.12 -24.21
C ARG A 731 -28.26 5.00 -24.83
N ILE A 732 -28.48 6.33 -24.84
CA ILE A 732 -27.50 7.32 -25.34
C ILE A 732 -26.24 7.36 -24.46
N PHE A 733 -26.39 7.27 -23.14
CA PHE A 733 -25.28 7.26 -22.19
C PHE A 733 -24.35 6.06 -22.41
N MET A 734 -24.91 4.85 -22.46
CA MET A 734 -24.14 3.63 -22.67
C MET A 734 -23.52 3.60 -24.06
N LYS A 735 -24.22 4.12 -25.09
CA LYS A 735 -23.66 4.31 -26.43
C LYS A 735 -22.47 5.26 -26.44
N THR A 736 -22.54 6.34 -25.68
CA THR A 736 -21.46 7.34 -25.54
C THR A 736 -20.21 6.71 -24.94
N LEU A 737 -20.35 5.97 -23.82
CA LEU A 737 -19.22 5.27 -23.21
C LEU A 737 -18.70 4.13 -24.09
N GLY A 738 -19.61 3.42 -24.77
CA GLY A 738 -19.31 2.30 -25.66
C GLY A 738 -18.51 2.68 -26.90
N ALA A 739 -18.62 3.95 -27.34
CA ALA A 739 -17.87 4.50 -28.47
C ALA A 739 -16.42 4.89 -28.12
N LEU A 740 -16.01 4.84 -26.83
CA LEU A 740 -14.66 5.21 -26.44
C LEU A 740 -13.64 4.16 -26.91
N PRO A 741 -12.64 4.55 -27.72
CA PRO A 741 -11.81 3.59 -28.46
C PRO A 741 -10.86 2.78 -27.57
N ASN A 742 -10.46 3.34 -26.43
CA ASN A 742 -9.43 2.77 -25.56
C ASN A 742 -9.98 2.28 -24.21
N LEU A 743 -11.30 2.33 -23.99
CA LEU A 743 -11.90 2.01 -22.70
C LEU A 743 -11.78 0.50 -22.39
N GLN A 744 -10.99 0.17 -21.37
CA GLN A 744 -10.72 -1.20 -20.93
C GLN A 744 -11.44 -1.55 -19.63
N ILE A 745 -11.70 -0.56 -18.77
CA ILE A 745 -12.28 -0.75 -17.45
C ILE A 745 -13.42 0.24 -17.26
N LEU A 746 -14.62 -0.28 -17.03
CA LEU A 746 -15.78 0.50 -16.65
C LEU A 746 -16.29 0.04 -15.29
N LYS A 747 -16.37 0.96 -14.32
CA LYS A 747 -17.07 0.75 -13.06
C LYS A 747 -18.25 1.71 -12.95
N LEU A 748 -19.46 1.16 -12.90
CA LEU A 748 -20.70 1.90 -12.66
C LEU A 748 -21.14 1.66 -11.22
N ILE A 749 -21.31 2.73 -10.46
CA ILE A 749 -21.82 2.71 -9.09
C ILE A 749 -23.13 3.48 -9.09
N ILE A 750 -24.24 2.78 -8.95
CA ILE A 750 -25.60 3.31 -8.96
C ILE A 750 -26.09 3.27 -7.50
N ASP A 751 -25.85 4.35 -6.79
CA ASP A 751 -26.29 4.54 -5.41
C ASP A 751 -27.34 5.68 -5.44
N PHE A 752 -28.61 5.34 -5.70
CA PHE A 752 -29.77 6.24 -5.70
C PHE A 752 -30.91 5.58 -4.90
N VAL A 753 -31.58 6.37 -4.05
CA VAL A 753 -32.78 5.94 -3.32
C VAL A 753 -34.01 6.40 -4.13
N PRO A 754 -34.82 5.48 -4.69
CA PRO A 754 -36.02 5.84 -5.42
C PRO A 754 -37.01 6.63 -4.58
N ALA A 755 -37.41 7.81 -5.05
CA ALA A 755 -38.60 8.50 -4.52
C ALA A 755 -39.90 7.73 -4.89
N VAL A 756 -39.85 6.87 -5.93
CA VAL A 756 -40.96 6.06 -6.42
C VAL A 756 -40.44 4.66 -6.78
N ALA A 757 -41.18 3.62 -6.38
CA ALA A 757 -40.80 2.21 -6.51
C ALA A 757 -40.54 1.71 -7.95
N GLU A 758 -40.84 2.52 -8.99
CA GLU A 758 -40.76 2.14 -10.41
C GLU A 758 -39.54 2.69 -11.16
N SER A 759 -38.67 3.48 -10.53
CA SER A 759 -37.49 4.07 -11.20
C SER A 759 -36.31 3.10 -11.31
N MET A 760 -36.42 2.11 -12.21
CA MET A 760 -35.34 1.17 -12.51
C MET A 760 -34.28 1.77 -13.44
N CYS A 761 -33.00 1.43 -13.23
CA CYS A 761 -31.94 1.77 -14.17
C CYS A 761 -31.86 0.74 -15.30
N GLU A 762 -32.03 1.15 -16.55
CA GLU A 762 -31.94 0.24 -17.71
C GLU A 762 -30.58 0.35 -18.41
N ILE A 763 -29.86 -0.77 -18.53
CA ILE A 763 -28.57 -0.85 -19.23
C ILE A 763 -28.78 -1.47 -20.61
N TYR A 764 -28.57 -0.66 -21.65
CA TYR A 764 -28.57 -1.08 -23.06
C TYR A 764 -27.15 -1.07 -23.62
N ILE A 765 -26.78 -2.11 -24.36
CA ILE A 765 -25.48 -2.18 -25.02
C ILE A 765 -25.71 -2.47 -26.50
N ASP A 766 -25.62 -1.44 -27.33
CA ASP A 766 -25.83 -1.56 -28.77
C ASP A 766 -24.73 -2.40 -29.47
N THR A 767 -25.06 -2.87 -30.67
CA THR A 767 -24.18 -3.65 -31.57
C THR A 767 -22.81 -2.97 -31.75
N GLY A 768 -21.74 -3.73 -31.55
CA GLY A 768 -20.36 -3.26 -31.75
C GLY A 768 -19.82 -2.24 -30.74
N ASN A 769 -20.51 -1.97 -29.62
CA ASN A 769 -20.00 -1.09 -28.57
C ASN A 769 -19.01 -1.80 -27.64
N PHE A 770 -18.17 -1.01 -26.95
CA PHE A 770 -17.21 -1.46 -25.93
C PHE A 770 -16.16 -2.45 -26.44
N LEU A 771 -15.58 -2.17 -27.62
CA LEU A 771 -14.66 -3.08 -28.33
C LEU A 771 -13.39 -3.45 -27.56
N GLN A 772 -12.92 -2.58 -26.64
CA GLN A 772 -11.73 -2.83 -25.84
C GLN A 772 -12.02 -3.17 -24.37
N LEU A 773 -13.29 -3.25 -23.97
CA LEU A 773 -13.66 -3.42 -22.57
C LEU A 773 -13.26 -4.82 -22.08
N GLN A 774 -12.45 -4.87 -21.02
CA GLN A 774 -11.93 -6.10 -20.41
C GLN A 774 -12.55 -6.35 -19.03
N VAL A 775 -12.87 -5.28 -18.30
CA VAL A 775 -13.48 -5.37 -16.96
C VAL A 775 -14.71 -4.49 -16.88
N PHE A 776 -15.84 -5.09 -16.56
CA PHE A 776 -17.08 -4.38 -16.29
C PHE A 776 -17.51 -4.65 -14.85
N HIS A 777 -17.50 -3.59 -14.03
CA HIS A 777 -17.95 -3.65 -12.64
C HIS A 777 -19.24 -2.84 -12.52
N ILE A 778 -20.30 -3.44 -11.99
CA ILE A 778 -21.57 -2.77 -11.75
C ILE A 778 -21.96 -2.95 -10.29
N ARG A 779 -22.29 -1.86 -9.62
CA ARG A 779 -22.85 -1.86 -8.27
C ARG A 779 -24.19 -1.14 -8.29
N GLY A 780 -25.28 -1.75 -7.85
CA GLY A 780 -26.57 -1.08 -7.76
C GLY A 780 -27.77 -2.02 -7.62
N MET A 781 -28.72 -1.63 -6.75
CA MET A 781 -29.81 -2.51 -6.28
C MET A 781 -30.97 -2.70 -7.25
N ILE A 782 -31.15 -1.84 -8.26
CA ILE A 782 -32.29 -1.90 -9.18
C ILE A 782 -31.81 -1.64 -10.60
N ILE A 783 -31.33 -2.69 -11.26
CA ILE A 783 -30.81 -2.62 -12.63
C ILE A 783 -31.53 -3.64 -13.49
N LYS A 784 -32.05 -3.20 -14.63
CA LYS A 784 -32.64 -4.04 -15.68
C LYS A 784 -31.73 -4.03 -16.90
N TRP A 785 -31.47 -5.21 -17.45
CA TRP A 785 -30.68 -5.33 -18.68
C TRP A 785 -31.61 -5.34 -19.90
N GLY A 786 -31.25 -4.57 -20.93
CA GLY A 786 -31.81 -4.72 -22.26
C GLY A 786 -31.12 -5.84 -23.04
N GLU A 787 -31.54 -6.04 -24.30
CA GLU A 787 -30.86 -6.96 -25.21
C GLU A 787 -29.41 -6.54 -25.48
N LEU A 788 -28.50 -7.53 -25.48
CA LEU A 788 -27.11 -7.32 -25.84
C LEU A 788 -26.97 -7.33 -27.37
N GLY A 789 -26.53 -6.21 -27.95
CA GLY A 789 -26.28 -6.11 -29.38
C GLY A 789 -25.18 -7.06 -29.86
N GLU A 790 -25.29 -7.49 -31.12
CA GLU A 790 -24.32 -8.41 -31.72
C GLU A 790 -22.90 -7.82 -31.71
N GLY A 791 -21.90 -8.65 -31.39
CA GLY A 791 -20.50 -8.23 -31.34
C GLY A 791 -20.13 -7.22 -30.25
N ALA A 792 -21.02 -6.95 -29.29
CA ALA A 792 -20.73 -6.09 -28.15
C ALA A 792 -19.73 -6.73 -27.17
N MET A 793 -18.86 -5.91 -26.58
CA MET A 793 -17.90 -6.33 -25.53
C MET A 793 -17.06 -7.59 -25.88
N PRO A 794 -16.45 -7.68 -27.07
CA PRO A 794 -15.79 -8.91 -27.55
C PRO A 794 -14.52 -9.30 -26.75
N LYS A 795 -14.01 -8.40 -25.89
CA LYS A 795 -12.81 -8.61 -25.07
C LYS A 795 -13.10 -8.69 -23.57
N LEU A 796 -14.37 -8.73 -23.15
CA LEU A 796 -14.73 -8.74 -21.74
C LEU A 796 -14.24 -10.03 -21.08
N ARG A 797 -13.40 -9.89 -20.05
CA ARG A 797 -12.80 -11.01 -19.29
C ARG A 797 -13.36 -11.13 -17.88
N HIS A 798 -13.62 -10.00 -17.21
CA HIS A 798 -14.08 -9.97 -15.84
C HIS A 798 -15.37 -9.16 -15.72
N LEU A 799 -16.42 -9.81 -15.22
CA LEU A 799 -17.69 -9.18 -14.89
C LEU A 799 -17.86 -9.22 -13.37
N ILE A 800 -17.93 -8.06 -12.73
CA ILE A 800 -18.12 -7.92 -11.29
C ILE A 800 -19.47 -7.26 -11.04
N ILE A 801 -20.28 -7.85 -10.18
CA ILE A 801 -21.61 -7.32 -9.89
C ILE A 801 -21.80 -7.30 -8.39
N GLU A 802 -22.18 -6.14 -7.85
CA GLU A 802 -22.30 -5.88 -6.43
C GLU A 802 -23.72 -5.37 -6.11
N ARG A 803 -24.40 -6.00 -5.13
CA ARG A 803 -25.73 -5.60 -4.61
C ARG A 803 -26.81 -5.47 -5.70
N TYR A 804 -27.21 -6.58 -6.32
CA TYR A 804 -28.20 -6.57 -7.42
C TYR A 804 -29.59 -7.05 -6.96
N GLY A 805 -30.65 -6.36 -7.38
CA GLY A 805 -32.05 -6.69 -7.05
C GLY A 805 -32.89 -7.09 -8.27
N ALA A 806 -33.53 -8.26 -8.11
CA ALA A 806 -34.74 -8.77 -8.75
C ALA A 806 -34.84 -9.02 -10.28
N SER A 807 -34.08 -8.37 -11.18
CA SER A 807 -34.30 -8.61 -12.64
C SER A 807 -33.51 -9.81 -13.22
N GLU A 808 -33.97 -10.36 -14.34
CA GLU A 808 -33.34 -11.52 -14.99
C GLU A 808 -32.01 -11.14 -15.63
N PHE A 809 -31.00 -12.00 -15.45
CA PHE A 809 -29.67 -11.78 -15.98
C PHE A 809 -29.62 -12.09 -17.49
N PRO A 810 -29.02 -11.24 -18.34
CA PRO A 810 -28.98 -11.49 -19.77
C PRO A 810 -28.07 -12.70 -20.04
N LYS A 811 -28.66 -13.84 -20.43
CA LYS A 811 -27.94 -15.09 -20.73
C LYS A 811 -26.80 -14.88 -21.74
N GLN A 812 -27.03 -13.99 -22.70
CA GLN A 812 -26.07 -13.59 -23.74
C GLN A 812 -24.74 -13.07 -23.16
N LEU A 813 -24.78 -12.35 -22.03
CA LEU A 813 -23.60 -11.80 -21.37
C LEU A 813 -22.75 -12.90 -20.73
N LEU A 814 -23.39 -13.93 -20.16
CA LEU A 814 -22.71 -15.08 -19.54
C LEU A 814 -22.14 -16.06 -20.57
N SER A 815 -22.68 -16.04 -21.80
CA SER A 815 -22.20 -16.86 -22.92
C SER A 815 -21.07 -16.23 -23.73
N LEU A 816 -20.56 -15.04 -23.37
CA LEU A 816 -19.46 -14.40 -24.09
C LEU A 816 -18.20 -15.29 -24.09
N SER A 817 -17.62 -15.54 -25.26
CA SER A 817 -16.48 -16.45 -25.43
C SER A 817 -15.19 -15.96 -24.74
N SER A 818 -15.03 -14.63 -24.61
CA SER A 818 -13.88 -14.00 -23.96
C SER A 818 -13.97 -13.98 -22.43
N LEU A 819 -15.15 -14.23 -21.86
CA LEU A 819 -15.40 -14.11 -20.43
C LEU A 819 -14.63 -15.21 -19.68
N ARG A 820 -13.99 -14.82 -18.58
CA ARG A 820 -13.13 -15.70 -17.76
C ARG A 820 -13.54 -15.71 -16.31
N VAL A 821 -14.07 -14.61 -15.78
CA VAL A 821 -14.50 -14.52 -14.39
C VAL A 821 -15.83 -13.77 -14.29
N VAL A 822 -16.78 -14.37 -13.57
CA VAL A 822 -17.98 -13.70 -13.06
C VAL A 822 -17.88 -13.65 -11.55
N HIS A 823 -17.87 -12.45 -10.99
CA HIS A 823 -17.77 -12.24 -9.54
C HIS A 823 -19.06 -11.60 -9.03
N LEU A 824 -19.83 -12.39 -8.28
CA LEU A 824 -21.09 -11.97 -7.66
C LEU A 824 -20.83 -11.60 -6.20
N VAL A 825 -21.08 -10.35 -5.85
CA VAL A 825 -20.85 -9.78 -4.52
C VAL A 825 -22.20 -9.35 -3.94
N HIS A 826 -22.56 -9.86 -2.76
CA HIS A 826 -23.82 -9.53 -2.08
C HIS A 826 -25.09 -9.89 -2.90
N PHE A 827 -25.15 -11.11 -3.44
CA PHE A 827 -26.33 -11.61 -4.17
C PHE A 827 -27.25 -12.48 -3.29
N PRO A 828 -28.59 -12.41 -3.46
CA PRO A 828 -29.51 -13.39 -2.88
C PRO A 828 -29.25 -14.81 -3.43
N TYR A 829 -29.34 -15.83 -2.56
CA TYR A 829 -29.05 -17.22 -2.91
C TYR A 829 -29.80 -17.73 -4.15
N LYS A 830 -31.10 -17.39 -4.26
CA LYS A 830 -31.95 -17.78 -5.41
C LYS A 830 -31.43 -17.24 -6.74
N GLN A 831 -30.81 -16.06 -6.75
CA GLN A 831 -30.24 -15.49 -7.98
C GLN A 831 -28.90 -16.13 -8.33
N VAL A 832 -28.08 -16.46 -7.32
CA VAL A 832 -26.83 -17.21 -7.53
C VAL A 832 -27.12 -18.55 -8.19
N GLN A 833 -28.14 -19.29 -7.74
CA GLN A 833 -28.55 -20.56 -8.36
C GLN A 833 -28.95 -20.38 -9.83
N ARG A 834 -29.74 -19.35 -10.16
CA ARG A 834 -30.12 -19.07 -11.55
C ARG A 834 -28.91 -18.78 -12.46
N VAL A 835 -27.87 -18.11 -11.95
CA VAL A 835 -26.63 -17.86 -12.70
C VAL A 835 -25.82 -19.16 -12.89
N GLN A 836 -25.89 -20.07 -11.94
CA GLN A 836 -25.27 -21.41 -12.08
C GLN A 836 -26.02 -22.26 -13.10
N GLU A 837 -27.36 -22.16 -13.14
CA GLU A 837 -28.24 -22.89 -14.05
C GLU A 837 -28.27 -22.31 -15.47
N SER A 838 -27.94 -21.03 -15.66
CA SER A 838 -28.02 -20.34 -16.96
C SER A 838 -26.90 -20.69 -17.95
N GLY A 839 -25.98 -21.59 -17.58
CA GLY A 839 -24.95 -22.14 -18.47
C GLY A 839 -23.77 -21.18 -18.69
N LEU A 840 -22.96 -20.99 -17.65
CA LEU A 840 -21.65 -20.33 -17.78
C LEU A 840 -20.78 -21.04 -18.82
N ASN A 841 -20.02 -20.27 -19.59
CA ASN A 841 -18.97 -20.81 -20.43
C ASN A 841 -18.04 -21.73 -19.60
N LYS A 842 -17.68 -22.90 -20.14
CA LYS A 842 -16.86 -23.92 -19.43
C LYS A 842 -15.51 -23.37 -18.95
N ASP A 843 -14.96 -22.39 -19.65
CA ASP A 843 -13.68 -21.74 -19.31
C ASP A 843 -13.84 -20.53 -18.37
N CYS A 844 -15.05 -20.28 -17.86
CA CYS A 844 -15.38 -19.14 -17.00
C CYS A 844 -15.56 -19.55 -15.54
N LYS A 845 -14.76 -18.94 -14.64
CA LYS A 845 -14.81 -19.15 -13.19
C LYS A 845 -15.90 -18.26 -12.57
N LEU A 846 -16.77 -18.87 -11.76
CA LEU A 846 -17.75 -18.15 -10.93
C LEU A 846 -17.20 -17.98 -9.51
N ILE A 847 -17.09 -16.73 -9.06
CA ILE A 847 -16.69 -16.35 -7.70
C ILE A 847 -17.90 -15.73 -7.02
N ILE A 848 -18.23 -16.21 -5.81
CA ILE A 848 -19.39 -15.74 -5.05
C ILE A 848 -18.92 -15.28 -3.67
N ASP A 849 -18.99 -13.97 -3.43
CA ASP A 849 -18.83 -13.39 -2.09
C ASP A 849 -20.19 -13.25 -1.43
N SER A 850 -20.68 -14.38 -0.93
CA SER A 850 -21.88 -14.45 -0.10
C SER A 850 -21.53 -14.10 1.35
N GLN A 851 -21.90 -12.89 1.79
CA GLN A 851 -22.52 -12.77 3.11
C GLN A 851 -23.86 -12.06 2.89
N GLY A 852 -24.93 -12.80 3.14
CA GLY A 852 -26.26 -12.61 2.56
C GLY A 852 -26.89 -11.25 2.85
N LEU A 853 -27.58 -10.72 1.84
CA LEU A 853 -28.80 -9.97 2.07
C LEU A 853 -29.87 -11.02 2.40
N GLN A 854 -30.16 -11.24 3.69
CA GLN A 854 -31.45 -11.80 4.04
C GLN A 854 -32.48 -10.69 3.88
N ASP A 855 -33.44 -10.95 3.00
CA ASP A 855 -34.76 -10.34 2.83
C ASP A 855 -34.99 -9.01 3.56
N VAL A 856 -34.79 -7.90 2.84
CA VAL A 856 -35.31 -6.58 3.27
C VAL A 856 -36.65 -6.38 2.57
N GLN A 857 -37.70 -6.99 3.13
CA GLN A 857 -39.07 -6.48 2.99
C GLN A 857 -39.20 -5.22 3.86
N TRP A 858 -38.67 -4.09 3.39
CA TRP A 858 -39.00 -2.77 3.95
C TRP A 858 -39.12 -1.76 2.80
N ILE A 859 -40.15 -1.93 1.97
CA ILE A 859 -40.79 -0.84 1.24
C ILE A 859 -42.28 -1.04 1.44
N GLN A 860 -42.79 -0.56 2.56
CA GLN A 860 -44.15 -0.07 2.72
C GLN A 860 -44.23 0.59 4.10
N GLN A 861 -44.69 1.84 4.10
CA GLN A 861 -45.00 2.69 5.28
C GLN A 861 -43.75 3.33 5.90
N LEU A 862 -43.53 4.66 5.86
CA LEU A 862 -44.38 5.86 5.86
C LEU A 862 -43.48 7.10 5.57
N PRO A 863 -44.06 8.32 5.57
CA PRO A 863 -44.54 9.11 4.43
C PRO A 863 -43.44 9.78 3.59
#